data_AF-A0A4W3JKM9-F1
#
_entry.id   AF-A0A4W3JKM9-F1
#
_cell.length_a   1.000
_cell.length_b   1.000
_cell.length_c   1.000
_cell.angle_alpha   90.00
_cell.angle_beta   90.00
_cell.angle_gamma   90.00
#
_symmetry.space_group_name_H-M   'P 1'
#
loop_
_entity.id
_entity.type
_entity.pdbx_description
1 polymer ?
#
loop_
_entity_poly.entity_id
_entity_poly.type
_entity_poly.pdbx_seq_one_letter_code
_entity_poly.pdbx_strand_id
1 'polypeptide(L)'
;MDTAHHMLLFGCKLPATNDNYWACGNRYGTCLDEAKIMYAWARNAPPTRLPAGVGFRVGGNSGINYIVLQVHYGDIHAFRGKNNSSHKYHFSHRENPLIAGIYLLMSENTVIPPGAKVVNGDIACPYEEAVIHPFAFRTHTHQLGQVVSGYRIRDGQWTQIGRQSPQLPQAFYPVEKPMDIKYGDTIAARCVFTGKGRTTVTQIGGTSQDEMCNLYIMYYMDAQYAKPYMFCTKDGSPKLFKHIPPEANIPIPVSPDMAMHGHHPEAADKSVALQQPKREEEVVLDQASHLEEVIDWPVEELQLGQVSGVALDSKDNLIIFHRGNHVWDENSFDRKHIYQPQGIGPIQQSTIFTVDPVNLKILNAVGRNIFYLPHGISTDKDDNFWVTDVALHQVFKLGSKGEYLLILGQAFQPGSDKDHFCQPTDVAVDPANGNFYVSDGYCNSRIIKYSPDGKFITQWGEESSLSRIPKPGQFFIPHSLVFVPGLRQLCVADRENGRIQCFVAESGEFLREIHHPEFGGRLFAISYTPGGRLYAVNGEALVGNSVPVQGFVMNFSTGEILDIFKPAKENFLMPHDIVAADDRTVYIGDVQASRLRKFIPSETTETFLEAEIEGKMKAPDVLEKHNRKNILKQASTAVSPVLITLLLVIPVVVLVGIGVFIHWRKGKMYGGTQYNSYCKYCINYLRGLNLGNFFASHRGYSRKGFDRLSTEGSDHEKDEEGTDSETEEYSAPPTTSSS
;
A
#
# COMPACT_ATOMS: atom_id res chain seq x y z
N MET A 1 -18.57 5.80 22.24
CA MET A 1 -18.29 4.78 21.20
C MET A 1 -19.40 4.90 20.18
N ASP A 2 -19.30 5.89 19.30
CA ASP A 2 -20.53 6.44 18.72
C ASP A 2 -20.78 5.88 17.31
N THR A 3 -19.73 5.42 16.62
CA THR A 3 -19.79 5.02 15.19
C THR A 3 -19.54 3.52 14.91
N ALA A 4 -18.54 2.89 15.55
CA ALA A 4 -18.23 1.46 15.33
C ALA A 4 -19.33 0.55 15.88
N HIS A 5 -19.90 -0.29 15.02
CA HIS A 5 -21.05 -1.14 15.33
C HIS A 5 -20.62 -2.59 15.61
N HIS A 6 -19.72 -3.15 14.78
CA HIS A 6 -19.01 -4.38 15.10
C HIS A 6 -17.64 -4.43 14.42
N MET A 7 -16.75 -5.29 14.93
CA MET A 7 -15.42 -5.53 14.39
C MET A 7 -15.15 -7.03 14.30
N LEU A 8 -14.58 -7.49 13.20
CA LEU A 8 -14.19 -8.88 13.00
C LEU A 8 -12.69 -8.95 12.72
N LEU A 9 -12.02 -9.90 13.36
CA LEU A 9 -10.60 -10.16 13.18
C LEU A 9 -10.43 -11.47 12.43
N PHE A 10 -9.65 -11.45 11.36
CA PHE A 10 -9.34 -12.61 10.55
C PHE A 10 -7.83 -12.83 10.49
N GLY A 11 -7.44 -14.10 10.38
CA GLY A 11 -6.09 -14.51 10.05
C GLY A 11 -6.06 -15.16 8.68
N CYS A 12 -5.08 -14.82 7.85
CA CYS A 12 -4.89 -15.43 6.53
C CYS A 12 -3.44 -15.36 6.06
N LYS A 13 -3.13 -15.98 4.92
CA LYS A 13 -1.79 -15.92 4.33
C LYS A 13 -1.60 -14.67 3.50
N LEU A 14 -2.66 -14.19 2.86
CA LEU A 14 -2.66 -13.03 1.97
C LEU A 14 -3.97 -12.24 2.18
N PRO A 15 -3.91 -11.02 2.72
CA PRO A 15 -5.03 -10.09 2.72
C PRO A 15 -5.59 -9.88 1.31
N ALA A 16 -6.86 -9.48 1.19
CA ALA A 16 -7.50 -9.30 -0.12
C ALA A 16 -6.83 -8.20 -0.97
N THR A 17 -6.19 -7.26 -0.29
CA THR A 17 -5.39 -6.19 -0.86
C THR A 17 -4.26 -5.83 0.10
N ASN A 18 -3.22 -5.20 -0.41
CA ASN A 18 -2.14 -4.63 0.42
C ASN A 18 -2.42 -3.16 0.82
N ASP A 19 -3.63 -2.64 0.52
CA ASP A 19 -4.07 -1.31 0.94
C ASP A 19 -4.17 -1.20 2.47
N ASN A 20 -4.03 0.01 3.02
CA ASN A 20 -4.07 0.24 4.48
C ASN A 20 -5.42 -0.17 5.11
N TYR A 21 -6.52 0.06 4.39
CA TYR A 21 -7.86 -0.42 4.67
C TYR A 21 -8.63 -0.48 3.36
N TRP A 22 -9.69 -1.28 3.30
CA TRP A 22 -10.52 -1.39 2.11
C TRP A 22 -11.97 -1.66 2.51
N ALA A 23 -12.90 -1.41 1.58
CA ALA A 23 -14.29 -1.77 1.76
C ALA A 23 -14.47 -3.29 1.56
N CYS A 24 -14.71 -4.00 2.65
CA CYS A 24 -15.05 -5.42 2.61
C CYS A 24 -16.46 -5.59 2.00
N GLY A 25 -16.56 -6.16 0.79
CA GLY A 25 -17.85 -6.51 0.16
C GLY A 25 -18.15 -5.91 -1.21
N ASN A 26 -17.34 -4.96 -1.72
CA ASN A 26 -17.47 -4.44 -3.08
C ASN A 26 -16.56 -5.22 -4.06
N ARG A 27 -15.32 -4.74 -4.23
CA ARG A 27 -14.33 -5.28 -5.18
C ARG A 27 -13.44 -6.36 -4.57
N TYR A 28 -13.20 -6.29 -3.26
CA TYR A 28 -12.28 -7.15 -2.53
C TYR A 28 -13.00 -7.81 -1.35
N GLY A 29 -12.71 -9.10 -1.14
CA GLY A 29 -13.12 -9.84 0.06
C GLY A 29 -12.26 -9.46 1.28
N THR A 30 -12.22 -10.31 2.30
CA THR A 30 -11.37 -10.07 3.48
C THR A 30 -9.93 -10.58 3.26
N CYS A 31 -9.77 -11.73 2.62
CA CYS A 31 -8.48 -12.31 2.25
C CYS A 31 -8.54 -12.84 0.81
N LEU A 32 -7.39 -12.95 0.12
CA LEU A 32 -7.30 -13.63 -1.17
C LEU A 32 -7.38 -15.15 -1.00
N ASP A 33 -6.81 -15.65 0.09
CA ASP A 33 -7.00 -17.02 0.57
C ASP A 33 -8.13 -17.10 1.59
N GLU A 34 -8.32 -18.28 2.18
CA GLU A 34 -9.36 -18.52 3.16
C GLU A 34 -9.19 -17.62 4.41
N ALA A 35 -10.14 -16.70 4.62
CA ALA A 35 -10.18 -15.84 5.78
C ALA A 35 -10.63 -16.62 7.02
N LYS A 36 -9.71 -16.85 7.97
CA LYS A 36 -10.01 -17.57 9.21
C LYS A 36 -10.40 -16.56 10.27
N ILE A 37 -11.68 -16.47 10.62
CA ILE A 37 -12.08 -15.61 11.74
C ILE A 37 -11.33 -16.04 13.02
N MET A 38 -10.91 -15.08 13.83
CA MET A 38 -10.16 -15.29 15.07
C MET A 38 -10.85 -14.63 16.25
N TYR A 39 -11.49 -13.49 16.01
CA TYR A 39 -12.16 -12.71 17.05
C TYR A 39 -13.30 -11.87 16.45
N ALA A 40 -14.28 -11.53 17.29
CA ALA A 40 -15.36 -10.63 16.94
C ALA A 40 -15.74 -9.78 18.15
N TRP A 41 -15.92 -8.49 17.91
CA TRP A 41 -16.47 -7.53 18.87
C TRP A 41 -17.75 -6.95 18.28
N ALA A 42 -18.74 -6.69 19.10
CA ALA A 42 -19.92 -5.94 18.70
C ALA A 42 -20.33 -4.99 19.80
N ARG A 43 -20.85 -3.82 19.42
CA ARG A 43 -21.39 -2.84 20.36
C ARG A 43 -22.48 -3.52 21.19
N ASN A 44 -22.47 -3.28 22.51
CA ASN A 44 -23.40 -3.84 23.48
C ASN A 44 -23.34 -5.38 23.68
N ALA A 45 -22.37 -6.07 23.07
CA ALA A 45 -22.11 -7.48 23.34
C ALA A 45 -21.14 -7.65 24.52
N PRO A 46 -21.26 -8.73 25.32
CA PRO A 46 -20.28 -9.05 26.35
C PRO A 46 -18.90 -9.34 25.72
N PRO A 47 -17.79 -8.91 26.35
CA PRO A 47 -16.46 -9.18 25.83
C PRO A 47 -16.09 -10.66 25.99
N THR A 48 -15.60 -11.27 24.92
CA THR A 48 -15.02 -12.61 24.97
C THR A 48 -13.55 -12.53 25.41
N ARG A 49 -13.16 -13.33 26.40
CA ARG A 49 -11.77 -13.47 26.85
C ARG A 49 -11.27 -14.88 26.57
N LEU A 50 -10.02 -14.99 26.12
CA LEU A 50 -9.36 -16.29 26.02
C LEU A 50 -9.14 -16.88 27.42
N PRO A 51 -9.38 -18.19 27.62
CA PRO A 51 -9.00 -18.87 28.85
C PRO A 51 -7.50 -18.78 29.13
N ALA A 52 -7.10 -18.92 30.39
CA ALA A 52 -5.69 -18.88 30.76
C ALA A 52 -4.90 -19.99 30.06
N GLY A 53 -3.74 -19.63 29.48
CA GLY A 53 -2.88 -20.57 28.76
C GLY A 53 -3.35 -20.96 27.35
N VAL A 54 -4.42 -20.33 26.85
CA VAL A 54 -4.94 -20.52 25.49
C VAL A 54 -4.50 -19.35 24.60
N GLY A 55 -4.01 -19.65 23.40
CA GLY A 55 -3.67 -18.63 22.41
C GLY A 55 -3.83 -19.10 20.97
N PHE A 56 -4.05 -18.18 20.05
CA PHE A 56 -4.00 -18.48 18.62
C PHE A 56 -2.56 -18.57 18.14
N ARG A 57 -2.25 -19.60 17.34
CA ARG A 57 -0.94 -19.74 16.70
C ARG A 57 -0.94 -18.93 15.39
N VAL A 58 0.01 -17.99 15.27
CA VAL A 58 0.22 -17.14 14.09
C VAL A 58 1.69 -17.15 13.68
N GLY A 59 1.99 -16.76 12.44
CA GLY A 59 3.33 -16.75 11.86
C GLY A 59 3.92 -18.15 11.63
N GLY A 60 5.17 -18.19 11.15
CA GLY A 60 5.87 -19.45 10.84
C GLY A 60 5.07 -20.36 9.90
N ASN A 61 4.85 -21.61 10.30
CA ASN A 61 4.09 -22.60 9.54
C ASN A 61 2.60 -22.70 9.93
N SER A 62 2.07 -21.73 10.69
CA SER A 62 0.65 -21.73 11.12
C SER A 62 -0.35 -21.52 9.98
N GLY A 63 0.11 -20.98 8.85
CA GLY A 63 -0.75 -20.57 7.74
C GLY A 63 -1.61 -19.33 8.05
N ILE A 64 -1.22 -18.53 9.04
CA ILE A 64 -1.74 -17.18 9.32
C ILE A 64 -0.53 -16.25 9.39
N ASN A 65 -0.26 -15.55 8.29
CA ASN A 65 0.88 -14.63 8.21
C ASN A 65 0.44 -13.17 8.39
N TYR A 66 -0.84 -12.89 8.14
CA TYR A 66 -1.45 -11.59 8.28
C TYR A 66 -2.69 -11.66 9.15
N ILE A 67 -2.96 -10.55 9.82
CA ILE A 67 -4.17 -10.32 10.57
C ILE A 67 -4.92 -9.18 9.87
N VAL A 68 -6.19 -9.42 9.52
CA VAL A 68 -7.07 -8.46 8.87
C VAL A 68 -8.16 -8.06 9.85
N LEU A 69 -8.30 -6.76 10.10
CA LEU A 69 -9.35 -6.20 10.94
C LEU A 69 -10.43 -5.59 10.03
N GLN A 70 -11.63 -6.15 10.07
CA GLN A 70 -12.82 -5.58 9.46
C GLN A 70 -13.58 -4.76 10.52
N VAL A 71 -13.93 -3.51 10.21
CA VAL A 71 -14.74 -2.65 11.08
C VAL A 71 -16.00 -2.25 10.33
N HIS A 72 -17.15 -2.57 10.89
CA HIS A 72 -18.43 -2.10 10.40
C HIS A 72 -18.90 -0.90 11.22
N TYR A 73 -19.07 0.23 10.56
CA TYR A 73 -19.58 1.47 11.14
C TYR A 73 -21.09 1.55 10.89
N GLY A 74 -21.87 1.69 11.96
CA GLY A 74 -23.34 1.65 11.89
C GLY A 74 -23.95 3.05 11.77
N ASP A 75 -23.69 3.91 12.75
CA ASP A 75 -24.15 5.30 12.73
C ASP A 75 -23.02 6.20 12.21
N ILE A 76 -23.23 6.74 11.02
CA ILE A 76 -22.27 7.62 10.34
C ILE A 76 -22.44 9.10 10.74
N HIS A 77 -23.55 9.48 11.35
CA HIS A 77 -23.82 10.88 11.71
C HIS A 77 -23.04 11.32 12.95
N ALA A 78 -22.57 10.36 13.75
CA ALA A 78 -21.71 10.62 14.89
C ALA A 78 -20.21 10.76 14.52
N PHE A 79 -19.83 10.65 13.24
CA PHE A 79 -18.44 10.89 12.83
C PHE A 79 -18.09 12.39 12.98
N ARG A 80 -17.22 12.69 13.95
CA ARG A 80 -16.61 14.01 14.14
C ARG A 80 -15.12 13.99 13.76
N GLY A 81 -14.80 13.42 12.59
CA GLY A 81 -13.43 13.28 12.08
C GLY A 81 -12.92 11.83 12.02
N LYS A 82 -11.59 11.65 12.03
CA LYS A 82 -10.93 10.33 11.94
C LYS A 82 -11.33 9.43 13.11
N ASN A 83 -11.63 8.17 12.82
CA ASN A 83 -12.00 7.19 13.83
C ASN A 83 -10.90 6.13 13.97
N ASN A 84 -10.22 6.13 15.11
CA ASN A 84 -9.13 5.20 15.41
C ASN A 84 -9.61 3.99 16.23
N SER A 85 -10.80 3.47 15.92
CA SER A 85 -11.27 2.22 16.53
C SER A 85 -10.23 1.14 16.26
N SER A 86 -9.54 0.72 17.31
CA SER A 86 -8.37 -0.13 17.22
C SER A 86 -8.51 -1.31 18.18
N HIS A 87 -7.79 -2.38 17.86
CA HIS A 87 -7.69 -3.56 18.70
C HIS A 87 -6.21 -3.74 19.08
N LYS A 88 -5.92 -3.85 20.38
CA LYS A 88 -4.55 -4.10 20.87
C LYS A 88 -4.35 -5.61 20.99
N TYR A 89 -3.29 -6.12 20.37
CA TYR A 89 -2.92 -7.53 20.42
C TYR A 89 -1.75 -7.75 21.38
N HIS A 90 -1.76 -8.90 22.07
CA HIS A 90 -0.66 -9.33 22.92
C HIS A 90 -0.01 -10.58 22.31
N PHE A 91 1.21 -10.43 21.79
CA PHE A 91 1.99 -11.53 21.21
C PHE A 91 2.99 -12.08 22.21
N SER A 92 3.20 -13.40 22.18
CA SER A 92 4.20 -14.09 22.99
C SER A 92 4.90 -15.15 22.14
N HIS A 93 6.23 -15.20 22.22
CA HIS A 93 7.03 -16.28 21.61
C HIS A 93 7.07 -17.56 22.46
N ARG A 94 6.50 -17.53 23.67
CA ARG A 94 6.34 -18.74 24.49
C ARG A 94 5.22 -19.59 23.92
N GLU A 95 5.53 -20.85 23.64
CA GLU A 95 4.52 -21.81 23.19
C GLU A 95 3.46 -22.01 24.28
N ASN A 96 2.20 -21.82 23.90
CA ASN A 96 1.07 -22.12 24.77
C ASN A 96 0.78 -23.61 24.71
N PRO A 97 0.50 -24.26 25.86
CA PRO A 97 0.13 -25.68 25.87
C PRO A 97 -1.23 -25.93 25.20
N LEU A 98 -2.08 -24.90 25.12
CA LEU A 98 -3.39 -24.95 24.50
C LEU A 98 -3.48 -23.95 23.35
N ILE A 99 -3.91 -24.43 22.19
CA ILE A 99 -4.07 -23.62 20.98
C ILE A 99 -5.54 -23.40 20.69
N ALA A 100 -5.91 -22.14 20.48
CA ALA A 100 -7.26 -21.75 20.06
C ALA A 100 -7.48 -22.01 18.56
N GLY A 101 -8.71 -22.37 18.21
CA GLY A 101 -9.14 -22.53 16.83
C GLY A 101 -10.63 -22.25 16.65
N ILE A 102 -11.07 -22.23 15.39
CA ILE A 102 -12.47 -22.06 15.02
C ILE A 102 -12.99 -23.27 14.25
N TYR A 103 -14.16 -23.76 14.65
CA TYR A 103 -14.95 -24.73 13.89
C TYR A 103 -16.14 -23.99 13.27
N LEU A 104 -16.18 -23.88 11.93
CA LEU A 104 -17.28 -23.26 11.20
C LEU A 104 -18.29 -24.31 10.70
N LEU A 105 -19.54 -24.21 11.12
CA LEU A 105 -20.65 -24.92 10.49
C LEU A 105 -21.36 -23.94 9.56
N MET A 106 -21.45 -24.28 8.27
CA MET A 106 -22.15 -23.46 7.28
C MET A 106 -23.13 -24.30 6.45
N SER A 107 -24.25 -23.71 6.04
CA SER A 107 -25.16 -24.34 5.06
C SER A 107 -24.85 -23.80 3.67
N GLU A 108 -24.83 -24.66 2.66
CA GLU A 108 -24.62 -24.27 1.25
C GLU A 108 -25.90 -24.32 0.42
N ASN A 109 -26.83 -25.22 0.78
CA ASN A 109 -27.95 -25.59 -0.10
C ASN A 109 -29.32 -25.10 0.36
N THR A 110 -29.39 -24.30 1.43
CA THR A 110 -30.68 -23.83 1.96
C THR A 110 -31.37 -22.88 0.98
N VAL A 111 -32.63 -23.16 0.66
CA VAL A 111 -33.47 -22.32 -0.20
C VAL A 111 -34.67 -21.82 0.61
N ILE A 112 -34.90 -20.51 0.63
CA ILE A 112 -35.96 -19.84 1.39
C ILE A 112 -37.01 -19.32 0.40
N PRO A 113 -38.20 -19.96 0.31
CA PRO A 113 -39.27 -19.49 -0.55
C PRO A 113 -39.87 -18.17 -0.06
N PRO A 114 -40.34 -17.29 -0.96
CA PRO A 114 -40.99 -16.03 -0.58
C PRO A 114 -42.25 -16.29 0.24
N GLY A 115 -42.44 -15.52 1.31
CA GLY A 115 -43.59 -15.64 2.21
C GLY A 115 -43.57 -16.86 3.14
N ALA A 116 -42.58 -17.75 3.06
CA ALA A 116 -42.47 -18.92 3.92
C ALA A 116 -42.42 -18.49 5.40
N LYS A 117 -43.24 -19.10 6.27
CA LYS A 117 -43.25 -18.72 7.68
C LYS A 117 -41.99 -19.17 8.41
N VAL A 118 -41.55 -20.40 8.13
CA VAL A 118 -40.38 -21.05 8.76
C VAL A 118 -39.66 -21.88 7.69
N VAL A 119 -38.34 -21.71 7.59
CA VAL A 119 -37.44 -22.55 6.79
C VAL A 119 -36.24 -22.92 7.66
N ASN A 120 -35.85 -24.19 7.66
CA ASN A 120 -34.70 -24.66 8.45
C ASN A 120 -33.52 -24.98 7.53
N GLY A 121 -32.36 -24.42 7.84
CA GLY A 121 -31.07 -24.87 7.31
C GLY A 121 -30.38 -25.74 8.36
N ASP A 122 -30.26 -27.04 8.08
CA ASP A 122 -29.72 -28.04 9.00
C ASP A 122 -28.33 -28.49 8.54
N ILE A 123 -27.36 -28.51 9.44
CA ILE A 123 -25.96 -28.84 9.15
C ILE A 123 -25.51 -29.89 10.17
N ALA A 124 -24.90 -30.99 9.72
CA ALA A 124 -24.30 -31.95 10.65
C ALA A 124 -23.10 -32.71 10.08
N CYS A 125 -22.02 -32.79 10.85
CA CYS A 125 -20.84 -33.58 10.50
C CYS A 125 -20.40 -34.48 11.66
N PRO A 126 -19.96 -35.73 11.36
CA PRO A 126 -19.21 -36.50 12.33
C PRO A 126 -17.89 -35.79 12.65
N TYR A 127 -17.48 -35.89 13.90
CA TYR A 127 -16.24 -35.34 14.40
C TYR A 127 -15.21 -36.45 14.54
N GLU A 128 -14.11 -36.34 13.81
CA GLU A 128 -13.10 -37.41 13.67
C GLU A 128 -11.71 -36.97 14.14
N GLU A 129 -11.63 -35.86 14.89
CA GLU A 129 -10.38 -35.23 15.27
C GLU A 129 -10.06 -35.40 16.77
N ALA A 130 -8.89 -34.92 17.18
CA ALA A 130 -8.49 -34.88 18.59
C ALA A 130 -9.44 -33.99 19.42
N VAL A 131 -9.53 -34.24 20.72
CA VAL A 131 -10.50 -33.56 21.60
C VAL A 131 -10.35 -32.03 21.54
N ILE A 132 -11.48 -31.34 21.35
CA ILE A 132 -11.59 -29.88 21.45
C ILE A 132 -12.53 -29.49 22.60
N HIS A 133 -12.31 -28.30 23.13
CA HIS A 133 -13.12 -27.72 24.20
C HIS A 133 -13.73 -26.39 23.75
N PRO A 134 -14.99 -26.37 23.30
CA PRO A 134 -15.70 -25.14 23.00
C PRO A 134 -15.79 -24.23 24.22
N PHE A 135 -15.49 -22.95 24.05
CA PHE A 135 -15.60 -21.96 25.11
C PHE A 135 -16.32 -20.68 24.68
N ALA A 136 -16.45 -20.42 23.38
CA ALA A 136 -17.30 -19.37 22.86
C ALA A 136 -17.93 -19.75 21.51
N PHE A 137 -19.01 -19.09 21.10
CA PHE A 137 -19.66 -19.29 19.82
C PHE A 137 -20.20 -17.98 19.23
N ARG A 138 -20.27 -17.88 17.90
CA ARG A 138 -20.83 -16.75 17.17
C ARG A 138 -21.79 -17.25 16.10
N THR A 139 -22.94 -16.59 16.00
CA THR A 139 -23.96 -16.87 14.98
C THR A 139 -23.98 -15.76 13.93
N HIS A 140 -24.15 -16.10 12.65
CA HIS A 140 -24.27 -15.13 11.57
C HIS A 140 -25.29 -15.59 10.52
N THR A 141 -26.21 -14.68 10.20
CA THR A 141 -27.15 -14.71 9.08
C THR A 141 -27.32 -13.29 8.56
N HIS A 142 -28.02 -13.11 7.44
CA HIS A 142 -28.55 -11.81 7.04
C HIS A 142 -29.94 -11.57 7.70
N GLN A 143 -30.82 -10.80 7.06
CA GLN A 143 -32.04 -10.25 7.66
C GLN A 143 -33.15 -11.27 7.96
N LEU A 144 -33.14 -12.44 7.33
CA LEU A 144 -34.21 -13.43 7.42
C LEU A 144 -34.04 -14.40 8.59
N GLY A 145 -32.82 -14.52 9.13
CA GLY A 145 -32.50 -15.43 10.24
C GLY A 145 -33.19 -15.03 11.55
N GLN A 146 -33.86 -16.00 12.18
CA GLN A 146 -34.63 -15.84 13.41
C GLN A 146 -33.85 -16.34 14.64
N VAL A 147 -33.22 -17.51 14.51
CA VAL A 147 -32.40 -18.13 15.56
C VAL A 147 -31.42 -19.11 14.93
N VAL A 148 -30.21 -19.17 15.50
CA VAL A 148 -29.20 -20.18 15.16
C VAL A 148 -28.82 -20.93 16.43
N SER A 149 -28.82 -22.26 16.36
CA SER A 149 -28.51 -23.14 17.49
C SER A 149 -27.49 -24.21 17.09
N GLY A 150 -26.54 -24.49 17.97
CA GLY A 150 -25.48 -25.48 17.78
C GLY A 150 -25.43 -26.51 18.90
N TYR A 151 -25.14 -27.77 18.53
CA TYR A 151 -25.18 -28.91 19.43
C TYR A 151 -24.04 -29.88 19.16
N ARG A 152 -23.57 -30.53 20.23
CA ARG A 152 -22.83 -31.79 20.17
C ARG A 152 -23.81 -32.93 20.41
N ILE A 153 -23.77 -33.95 19.57
CA ILE A 153 -24.54 -35.18 19.69
C ILE A 153 -23.57 -36.32 20.02
N ARG A 154 -23.78 -36.95 21.17
CA ARG A 154 -23.03 -38.13 21.63
C ARG A 154 -24.02 -39.16 22.11
N ASP A 155 -23.96 -40.38 21.59
CA ASP A 155 -24.88 -41.47 21.96
C ASP A 155 -26.37 -41.09 21.79
N GLY A 156 -26.68 -40.28 20.78
CA GLY A 156 -28.03 -39.76 20.52
C GLY A 156 -28.48 -38.60 21.43
N GLN A 157 -27.68 -38.22 22.43
CA GLN A 157 -27.97 -37.11 23.32
C GLN A 157 -27.47 -35.78 22.74
N TRP A 158 -28.38 -34.80 22.61
CA TRP A 158 -28.08 -33.45 22.16
C TRP A 158 -27.65 -32.57 23.33
N THR A 159 -26.45 -32.01 23.27
CA THR A 159 -25.92 -31.06 24.26
C THR A 159 -25.70 -29.72 23.58
N GLN A 160 -26.37 -28.66 24.07
CA GLN A 160 -26.30 -27.33 23.46
C GLN A 160 -24.92 -26.70 23.66
N ILE A 161 -24.25 -26.36 22.55
CA ILE A 161 -23.02 -25.57 22.54
C ILE A 161 -23.37 -24.09 22.69
N GLY A 162 -24.36 -23.63 21.91
CA GLY A 162 -24.80 -22.24 21.93
C GLY A 162 -26.09 -22.05 21.14
N ARG A 163 -26.85 -21.02 21.49
CA ARG A 163 -28.10 -20.63 20.84
C ARG A 163 -28.25 -19.12 20.92
N GLN A 164 -28.46 -18.45 19.79
CA GLN A 164 -28.57 -16.99 19.75
C GLN A 164 -29.44 -16.51 18.57
N SER A 165 -30.09 -15.36 18.73
CA SER A 165 -30.67 -14.65 17.58
C SER A 165 -29.56 -14.01 16.76
N PRO A 166 -29.44 -14.30 15.46
CA PRO A 166 -28.43 -13.66 14.61
C PRO A 166 -28.72 -12.17 14.35
N GLN A 167 -29.90 -11.66 14.74
CA GLN A 167 -30.25 -10.23 14.64
C GLN A 167 -29.71 -9.39 15.82
N LEU A 168 -29.29 -10.05 16.91
CA LEU A 168 -28.57 -9.42 18.03
C LEU A 168 -27.10 -9.21 17.67
N PRO A 169 -26.33 -8.41 18.46
CA PRO A 169 -24.91 -8.18 18.21
C PRO A 169 -24.13 -9.47 17.94
N GLN A 170 -23.61 -9.62 16.72
CA GLN A 170 -22.97 -10.85 16.24
C GLN A 170 -21.50 -10.98 16.72
N ALA A 171 -21.29 -10.99 18.03
CA ALA A 171 -20.00 -11.25 18.69
C ALA A 171 -19.87 -12.73 19.12
N PHE A 172 -18.73 -13.08 19.74
CA PHE A 172 -18.55 -14.38 20.37
C PHE A 172 -19.16 -14.40 21.79
N TYR A 173 -20.19 -15.20 21.98
CA TYR A 173 -20.83 -15.43 23.28
C TYR A 173 -20.16 -16.61 23.99
N PRO A 174 -19.94 -16.53 25.32
CA PRO A 174 -19.37 -17.65 26.06
C PRO A 174 -20.30 -18.86 26.02
N VAL A 175 -19.72 -20.05 25.92
CA VAL A 175 -20.46 -21.30 26.11
C VAL A 175 -20.81 -21.42 27.60
N GLU A 176 -22.10 -21.60 27.91
CA GLU A 176 -22.59 -21.58 29.30
C GLU A 176 -22.02 -22.71 30.16
N LYS A 177 -21.83 -23.89 29.56
CA LYS A 177 -21.39 -25.10 30.25
C LYS A 177 -20.14 -25.65 29.56
N PRO A 178 -19.00 -25.76 30.27
CA PRO A 178 -17.81 -26.40 29.73
C PRO A 178 -18.13 -27.80 29.19
N MET A 179 -17.64 -28.11 28.01
CA MET A 179 -17.82 -29.43 27.39
C MET A 179 -16.62 -29.80 26.52
N ASP A 180 -16.55 -31.08 26.19
CA ASP A 180 -15.63 -31.65 25.22
C ASP A 180 -16.38 -32.09 23.96
N ILE A 181 -15.72 -31.98 22.81
CA ILE A 181 -16.11 -32.67 21.57
C ILE A 181 -14.95 -33.59 21.21
N LYS A 182 -15.24 -34.86 20.95
CA LYS A 182 -14.23 -35.90 20.72
C LYS A 182 -14.63 -36.81 19.58
N TYR A 183 -13.66 -37.59 19.10
CA TYR A 183 -13.84 -38.59 18.06
C TYR A 183 -15.13 -39.41 18.25
N GLY A 184 -15.96 -39.47 17.22
CA GLY A 184 -17.23 -40.19 17.19
C GLY A 184 -18.46 -39.34 17.53
N ASP A 185 -18.29 -38.11 18.05
CA ASP A 185 -19.39 -37.17 18.21
C ASP A 185 -19.93 -36.71 16.85
N THR A 186 -21.16 -36.20 16.82
CA THR A 186 -21.65 -35.39 15.69
C THR A 186 -21.84 -33.95 16.15
N ILE A 187 -21.30 -32.99 15.39
CA ILE A 187 -21.59 -31.58 15.61
C ILE A 187 -22.70 -31.19 14.65
N ALA A 188 -23.76 -30.58 15.18
CA ALA A 188 -24.94 -30.20 14.42
C ALA A 188 -25.33 -28.74 14.68
N ALA A 189 -25.85 -28.07 13.65
CA ALA A 189 -26.41 -26.73 13.77
C ALA A 189 -27.75 -26.62 13.00
N ARG A 190 -28.63 -25.76 13.49
CA ARG A 190 -29.86 -25.35 12.81
C ARG A 190 -29.93 -23.83 12.75
N CYS A 191 -30.14 -23.30 11.54
CA CYS A 191 -30.61 -21.93 11.33
C CYS A 191 -32.09 -21.95 10.99
N VAL A 192 -32.87 -21.09 11.65
CA VAL A 192 -34.30 -20.91 11.38
C VAL A 192 -34.47 -19.58 10.66
N PHE A 193 -35.13 -19.58 9.50
CA PHE A 193 -35.37 -18.42 8.66
C PHE A 193 -36.85 -18.14 8.48
N THR A 194 -37.18 -16.90 8.08
CA THR A 194 -38.49 -16.55 7.53
C THR A 194 -38.35 -16.00 6.10
N GLY A 195 -39.25 -16.36 5.20
CA GLY A 195 -39.36 -15.77 3.86
C GLY A 195 -40.28 -14.55 3.81
N LYS A 196 -40.87 -14.14 4.94
CA LYS A 196 -41.77 -12.99 4.99
C LYS A 196 -41.04 -11.71 4.58
N GLY A 197 -41.70 -10.91 3.73
CA GLY A 197 -41.14 -9.65 3.20
C GLY A 197 -40.30 -9.83 1.93
N ARG A 198 -39.97 -11.05 1.51
CA ARG A 198 -39.33 -11.32 0.21
C ARG A 198 -40.36 -11.66 -0.86
N THR A 199 -40.14 -11.16 -2.07
CA THR A 199 -40.98 -11.41 -3.26
C THR A 199 -40.39 -12.49 -4.17
N THR A 200 -39.09 -12.77 -4.04
CA THR A 200 -38.36 -13.81 -4.78
C THR A 200 -37.77 -14.86 -3.84
N VAL A 201 -37.42 -16.02 -4.39
CA VAL A 201 -36.70 -17.06 -3.66
C VAL A 201 -35.33 -16.53 -3.22
N THR A 202 -34.99 -16.71 -1.95
CA THR A 202 -33.68 -16.35 -1.40
C THR A 202 -32.83 -17.60 -1.24
N GLN A 203 -31.59 -17.56 -1.72
CA GLN A 203 -30.62 -18.68 -1.64
C GLN A 203 -29.46 -18.32 -0.70
N ILE A 204 -28.60 -19.29 -0.40
CA ILE A 204 -27.35 -19.00 0.31
C ILE A 204 -26.39 -18.25 -0.62
N GLY A 205 -25.80 -17.16 -0.12
CA GLY A 205 -24.88 -16.31 -0.87
C GLY A 205 -24.33 -15.16 -0.03
N GLY A 206 -23.41 -14.38 -0.61
CA GLY A 206 -22.65 -13.35 0.10
C GLY A 206 -23.25 -11.94 0.05
N THR A 207 -24.31 -11.71 -0.72
CA THR A 207 -24.91 -10.38 -0.84
C THR A 207 -26.02 -10.17 0.17
N SER A 208 -26.43 -8.92 0.42
CA SER A 208 -27.57 -8.61 1.29
C SER A 208 -28.91 -9.15 0.78
N GLN A 209 -28.99 -9.49 -0.51
CA GLN A 209 -30.16 -10.12 -1.13
C GLN A 209 -30.15 -11.64 -0.96
N ASP A 210 -29.00 -12.23 -0.67
CA ASP A 210 -28.85 -13.65 -0.33
C ASP A 210 -29.00 -13.86 1.19
N GLU A 211 -28.84 -15.10 1.65
CA GLU A 211 -28.75 -15.45 3.06
C GLU A 211 -27.48 -16.22 3.41
N MET A 212 -27.16 -16.28 4.69
CA MET A 212 -26.09 -17.13 5.23
C MET A 212 -26.59 -17.89 6.46
N CYS A 213 -26.04 -19.07 6.68
CA CYS A 213 -26.28 -19.86 7.89
C CYS A 213 -24.94 -20.28 8.48
N ASN A 214 -24.34 -19.43 9.31
CA ASN A 214 -23.01 -19.68 9.87
C ASN A 214 -23.06 -19.78 11.39
N LEU A 215 -22.49 -20.86 11.93
CA LEU A 215 -22.17 -21.02 13.35
C LEU A 215 -20.67 -21.22 13.50
N TYR A 216 -20.01 -20.26 14.14
CA TYR A 216 -18.60 -20.33 14.49
C TYR A 216 -18.46 -20.79 15.93
N ILE A 217 -17.76 -21.90 16.16
CA ILE A 217 -17.45 -22.42 17.49
C ILE A 217 -15.97 -22.16 17.77
N MET A 218 -15.68 -21.33 18.77
CA MET A 218 -14.32 -21.09 19.24
C MET A 218 -13.97 -22.11 20.32
N TYR A 219 -12.88 -22.83 20.09
CA TYR A 219 -12.43 -23.92 20.96
C TYR A 219 -10.94 -23.79 21.27
N TYR A 220 -10.48 -24.53 22.27
CA TYR A 220 -9.06 -24.81 22.48
C TYR A 220 -8.79 -26.32 22.45
N MET A 221 -7.55 -26.69 22.13
CA MET A 221 -7.06 -28.07 22.14
C MET A 221 -5.58 -28.14 22.49
N ASP A 222 -5.08 -29.33 22.77
CA ASP A 222 -3.65 -29.56 23.02
C ASP A 222 -2.79 -29.14 21.82
N ALA A 223 -1.70 -28.42 22.09
CA ALA A 223 -0.79 -27.90 21.07
C ALA A 223 -0.25 -28.97 20.12
N GLN A 224 -0.06 -30.21 20.58
CA GLN A 224 0.47 -31.30 19.75
C GLN A 224 -0.51 -31.76 18.65
N TYR A 225 -1.80 -31.50 18.83
CA TYR A 225 -2.86 -31.87 17.89
C TYR A 225 -3.53 -30.64 17.24
N ALA A 226 -2.93 -29.46 17.42
CA ALA A 226 -3.56 -28.19 17.09
C ALA A 226 -3.96 -28.08 15.63
N LYS A 227 -5.27 -28.01 15.38
CA LYS A 227 -5.87 -27.58 14.12
C LYS A 227 -6.49 -26.20 14.34
N PRO A 228 -5.97 -25.12 13.74
CA PRO A 228 -6.44 -23.76 14.00
C PRO A 228 -7.79 -23.46 13.33
N TYR A 229 -8.19 -24.25 12.34
CA TYR A 229 -9.45 -24.05 11.62
C TYR A 229 -10.02 -25.39 11.13
N MET A 230 -11.33 -25.57 11.28
CA MET A 230 -12.11 -26.72 10.79
C MET A 230 -13.45 -26.22 10.25
N PHE A 231 -14.04 -26.93 9.30
CA PHE A 231 -15.35 -26.57 8.75
C PHE A 231 -16.27 -27.80 8.52
N CYS A 232 -17.57 -27.54 8.45
CA CYS A 232 -18.61 -28.50 8.11
C CYS A 232 -19.66 -27.83 7.21
N THR A 233 -19.84 -28.38 6.01
CA THR A 233 -20.81 -27.91 5.01
C THR A 233 -21.89 -28.96 4.71
N LYS A 234 -21.85 -30.12 5.37
CA LYS A 234 -22.76 -31.25 5.09
C LYS A 234 -24.15 -30.99 5.63
N ASP A 235 -25.15 -31.19 4.77
CA ASP A 235 -26.55 -31.06 5.14
C ASP A 235 -26.95 -32.10 6.20
N GLY A 236 -27.68 -31.63 7.20
CA GLY A 236 -28.24 -32.44 8.26
C GLY A 236 -29.38 -33.32 7.78
N SER A 237 -29.31 -34.63 8.03
CA SER A 237 -30.40 -35.51 7.62
C SER A 237 -31.70 -35.20 8.38
N PRO A 238 -32.87 -35.17 7.71
CA PRO A 238 -34.16 -34.95 8.39
C PRO A 238 -34.45 -35.97 9.50
N LYS A 239 -33.94 -37.20 9.35
CA LYS A 239 -34.07 -38.27 10.38
C LYS A 239 -33.34 -37.91 11.67
N LEU A 240 -32.14 -37.35 11.57
CA LEU A 240 -31.37 -36.90 12.73
C LEU A 240 -32.07 -35.72 13.40
N PHE A 241 -32.40 -34.69 12.61
CA PHE A 241 -32.95 -33.43 13.09
C PHE A 241 -34.40 -33.50 13.57
N LYS A 242 -35.09 -34.62 13.36
CA LYS A 242 -36.38 -34.91 14.02
C LYS A 242 -36.27 -34.92 15.55
N HIS A 243 -35.08 -35.23 16.08
CA HIS A 243 -34.81 -35.33 17.52
C HIS A 243 -34.11 -34.09 18.10
N ILE A 244 -33.97 -33.02 17.31
CA ILE A 244 -33.36 -31.78 17.81
C ILE A 244 -34.19 -31.21 18.97
N PRO A 245 -33.54 -30.68 20.02
CA PRO A 245 -34.27 -30.06 21.12
C PRO A 245 -35.25 -28.95 20.63
N PRO A 246 -36.50 -28.89 21.13
CA PRO A 246 -37.53 -27.98 20.63
C PRO A 246 -37.13 -26.51 20.63
N GLU A 247 -36.32 -26.09 21.62
CA GLU A 247 -35.81 -24.74 21.76
C GLU A 247 -35.02 -24.25 20.54
N ALA A 248 -34.45 -25.16 19.74
CA ALA A 248 -33.77 -24.84 18.49
C ALA A 248 -34.68 -24.16 17.46
N ASN A 249 -35.99 -24.35 17.58
CA ASN A 249 -37.00 -23.80 16.67
C ASN A 249 -37.66 -22.53 17.20
N ILE A 250 -37.39 -22.14 18.44
CA ILE A 250 -38.05 -21.02 19.11
C ILE A 250 -37.20 -19.76 18.89
N PRO A 251 -37.70 -18.75 18.16
CA PRO A 251 -37.00 -17.49 18.00
C PRO A 251 -36.72 -16.84 19.36
N ILE A 252 -35.54 -16.23 19.50
CA ILE A 252 -35.24 -15.40 20.67
C ILE A 252 -35.80 -13.99 20.38
N PRO A 253 -36.66 -13.42 21.26
CA PRO A 253 -37.21 -12.08 21.05
C PRO A 253 -36.11 -11.03 20.95
N VAL A 254 -36.22 -10.12 19.98
CA VAL A 254 -35.28 -9.01 19.77
C VAL A 254 -36.03 -7.70 19.94
N SER A 255 -35.55 -6.85 20.85
CA SER A 255 -36.06 -5.48 20.99
C SER A 255 -35.58 -4.61 19.81
N PRO A 256 -36.39 -3.67 19.27
CA PRO A 256 -35.97 -2.79 18.18
C PRO A 256 -34.64 -2.07 18.45
N ASP A 257 -34.40 -1.65 19.69
CA ASP A 257 -33.18 -0.93 20.11
C ASP A 257 -31.91 -1.80 20.13
N MET A 258 -32.05 -3.12 19.95
CA MET A 258 -30.96 -4.11 20.01
C MET A 258 -30.69 -4.79 18.66
N ALA A 259 -31.43 -4.42 17.61
CA ALA A 259 -31.34 -5.05 16.29
C ALA A 259 -30.23 -4.43 15.42
N MET A 260 -29.44 -5.28 14.77
CA MET A 260 -28.27 -4.87 13.98
C MET A 260 -28.59 -4.35 12.54
N HIS A 261 -29.84 -4.41 12.07
CA HIS A 261 -30.21 -4.20 10.66
C HIS A 261 -31.36 -3.20 10.41
N GLY A 262 -31.65 -2.27 11.33
CA GLY A 262 -32.74 -1.28 11.16
C GLY A 262 -32.34 -0.01 10.38
N HIS A 263 -33.22 0.48 9.49
CA HIS A 263 -33.15 1.81 8.86
C HIS A 263 -33.56 2.92 9.85
N HIS A 264 -32.79 4.02 9.93
CA HIS A 264 -33.22 5.29 10.56
C HIS A 264 -33.92 6.18 9.52
N PRO A 265 -35.14 6.70 9.79
CA PRO A 265 -35.71 7.83 9.06
C PRO A 265 -35.27 9.19 9.63
N GLU A 266 -35.22 10.21 8.76
CA GLU A 266 -34.75 11.57 9.01
C GLU A 266 -35.51 12.35 10.10
N ALA A 267 -34.71 13.15 10.83
CA ALA A 267 -34.97 14.39 11.55
C ALA A 267 -36.05 14.45 12.66
N ALA A 268 -35.59 14.68 13.90
CA ALA A 268 -36.18 15.69 14.77
C ALA A 268 -35.14 16.25 15.75
N ASP A 269 -35.00 17.58 15.70
CA ASP A 269 -34.32 18.49 16.61
C ASP A 269 -34.52 18.14 18.10
N LYS A 270 -33.43 18.16 18.87
CA LYS A 270 -33.42 18.41 20.32
C LYS A 270 -32.02 18.65 20.86
N SER A 271 -31.77 19.92 21.14
CA SER A 271 -30.74 20.44 22.01
C SER A 271 -30.80 19.84 23.42
N VAL A 272 -29.72 19.20 23.87
CA VAL A 272 -29.42 19.03 25.30
C VAL A 272 -27.92 19.20 25.50
N ALA A 273 -27.57 20.30 26.14
CA ALA A 273 -26.23 20.58 26.63
C ALA A 273 -25.88 19.61 27.77
N LEU A 274 -24.73 18.95 27.67
CA LEU A 274 -24.09 18.25 28.80
C LEU A 274 -22.60 18.57 28.79
N GLN A 275 -22.18 19.19 29.91
CA GLN A 275 -20.84 19.69 30.18
C GLN A 275 -19.79 18.57 30.12
N GLN A 276 -18.71 18.80 29.39
CA GLN A 276 -17.49 17.99 29.44
C GLN A 276 -16.59 18.44 30.61
N PRO A 277 -15.91 17.51 31.31
CA PRO A 277 -14.79 17.86 32.16
C PRO A 277 -13.50 18.06 31.34
N LYS A 278 -12.71 19.04 31.78
CA LYS A 278 -11.41 19.46 31.22
C LYS A 278 -10.30 18.41 31.39
N ARG A 279 -9.32 18.55 30.48
CA ARG A 279 -7.87 18.19 30.54
C ARG A 279 -7.56 16.72 30.18
N GLU A 280 -6.53 16.40 29.41
CA GLU A 280 -5.19 17.00 29.28
C GLU A 280 -4.67 17.02 27.83
N GLU A 281 -3.78 17.98 27.55
CA GLU A 281 -3.13 18.23 26.25
C GLU A 281 -2.23 17.07 25.82
N GLU A 282 -2.48 16.54 24.62
CA GLU A 282 -1.52 15.70 23.90
C GLU A 282 -1.30 16.32 22.52
N VAL A 283 -0.02 16.47 22.15
CA VAL A 283 0.51 17.32 21.08
C VAL A 283 -0.08 16.97 19.71
N VAL A 284 -0.68 17.95 19.05
CA VAL A 284 -1.30 17.88 17.71
C VAL A 284 -0.22 17.70 16.64
N LEU A 285 -0.28 16.59 15.89
CA LEU A 285 0.46 16.43 14.63
C LEU A 285 -0.41 16.93 13.46
N ASP A 286 -0.08 18.13 12.98
CA ASP A 286 -0.30 18.74 11.64
C ASP A 286 -1.46 18.15 10.79
N GLN A 287 -2.65 18.74 10.93
CA GLN A 287 -3.71 18.61 9.94
C GLN A 287 -3.25 19.31 8.65
N ALA A 288 -3.20 18.58 7.54
CA ALA A 288 -2.87 19.17 6.24
C ALA A 288 -3.95 20.20 5.85
N SER A 289 -3.56 21.47 5.82
CA SER A 289 -4.32 22.58 5.25
C SER A 289 -4.53 22.37 3.75
N HIS A 290 -5.75 22.59 3.26
CA HIS A 290 -6.10 22.48 1.84
C HIS A 290 -5.25 23.44 1.00
N LEU A 291 -4.77 22.99 -0.16
CA LEU A 291 -4.03 23.82 -1.11
C LEU A 291 -4.98 24.60 -2.04
N GLU A 292 -4.83 25.92 -2.06
CA GLU A 292 -5.61 26.83 -2.89
C GLU A 292 -4.76 27.48 -3.98
N GLU A 293 -5.35 27.66 -5.17
CA GLU A 293 -4.68 28.32 -6.30
C GLU A 293 -4.51 29.83 -6.02
N VAL A 294 -3.31 30.35 -6.27
CA VAL A 294 -3.07 31.80 -6.24
C VAL A 294 -3.53 32.40 -7.56
N ILE A 295 -4.78 32.84 -7.61
CA ILE A 295 -5.50 33.24 -8.83
C ILE A 295 -4.82 34.36 -9.63
N ASP A 296 -4.19 35.33 -8.96
CA ASP A 296 -3.54 36.48 -9.59
C ASP A 296 -2.01 36.32 -9.69
N TRP A 297 -1.54 35.06 -9.71
CA TRP A 297 -0.13 34.74 -9.90
C TRP A 297 0.08 33.99 -11.22
N PRO A 298 1.06 34.42 -12.03
CA PRO A 298 1.95 35.56 -11.83
C PRO A 298 1.30 36.91 -12.21
N VAL A 299 1.78 38.01 -11.60
CA VAL A 299 1.31 39.37 -11.92
C VAL A 299 1.78 39.82 -13.32
N GLU A 300 2.92 39.32 -13.78
CA GLU A 300 3.43 39.50 -15.13
C GLU A 300 3.64 38.14 -15.80
N GLU A 301 3.16 37.96 -17.04
CA GLU A 301 3.35 36.72 -17.78
C GLU A 301 4.72 36.66 -18.46
N LEU A 302 5.40 35.53 -18.29
CA LEU A 302 6.59 35.18 -19.05
C LEU A 302 6.17 34.65 -20.44
N GLN A 303 6.93 35.01 -21.48
CA GLN A 303 6.76 34.41 -22.80
C GLN A 303 7.33 32.98 -22.81
N LEU A 304 6.47 32.02 -22.45
CA LEU A 304 6.79 30.61 -22.38
C LEU A 304 6.16 29.86 -23.57
N GLY A 305 6.79 28.75 -23.91
CA GLY A 305 6.17 27.73 -24.75
C GLY A 305 5.42 26.71 -23.90
N GLN A 306 5.29 25.50 -24.43
CA GLN A 306 4.93 24.32 -23.65
C GLN A 306 5.89 24.17 -22.45
N VAL A 307 5.37 24.35 -21.23
CA VAL A 307 6.13 24.20 -19.97
C VAL A 307 6.21 22.72 -19.65
N SER A 308 7.38 22.11 -19.86
CA SER A 308 7.56 20.67 -19.75
C SER A 308 8.06 20.25 -18.36
N GLY A 309 8.72 21.15 -17.63
CA GLY A 309 9.25 20.80 -16.31
C GLY A 309 9.42 22.00 -15.37
N VAL A 310 9.38 21.72 -14.07
CA VAL A 310 9.57 22.70 -12.99
C VAL A 310 10.44 22.11 -11.88
N ALA A 311 11.35 22.93 -11.33
CA ALA A 311 12.22 22.53 -10.23
C ALA A 311 12.47 23.73 -9.28
N LEU A 312 13.15 23.48 -8.16
CA LEU A 312 13.59 24.52 -7.22
C LEU A 312 15.11 24.48 -7.06
N ASP A 313 15.75 25.64 -6.91
CA ASP A 313 17.15 25.70 -6.48
C ASP A 313 17.28 25.69 -4.96
N SER A 314 18.53 25.68 -4.46
CA SER A 314 18.85 25.69 -3.02
C SER A 314 18.35 26.92 -2.25
N LYS A 315 17.81 27.94 -2.93
CA LYS A 315 17.25 29.17 -2.37
C LYS A 315 15.75 29.28 -2.59
N ASP A 316 15.10 28.18 -2.99
CA ASP A 316 13.68 28.11 -3.33
C ASP A 316 13.27 29.03 -4.50
N ASN A 317 14.22 29.40 -5.38
CA ASN A 317 13.86 30.05 -6.64
C ASN A 317 13.24 29.02 -7.58
N LEU A 318 12.20 29.43 -8.30
CA LEU A 318 11.52 28.57 -9.26
C LEU A 318 12.38 28.42 -10.52
N ILE A 319 12.57 27.19 -10.97
CA ILE A 319 13.20 26.87 -12.24
C ILE A 319 12.12 26.35 -13.19
N ILE A 320 12.08 26.92 -14.40
CA ILE A 320 11.10 26.62 -15.43
C ILE A 320 11.85 26.06 -16.64
N PHE A 321 11.41 24.90 -17.13
CA PHE A 321 11.90 24.31 -18.37
C PHE A 321 10.78 24.29 -19.42
N HIS A 322 11.00 24.95 -20.55
CA HIS A 322 9.97 25.11 -21.59
C HIS A 322 10.52 24.89 -23.01
N ARG A 323 9.62 24.56 -23.95
CA ARG A 323 9.96 24.21 -25.34
C ARG A 323 10.04 25.40 -26.29
N GLY A 324 9.93 26.62 -25.77
CA GLY A 324 9.91 27.85 -26.57
C GLY A 324 8.89 27.78 -27.72
N ASN A 325 9.35 27.98 -28.95
CA ASN A 325 8.52 27.88 -30.15
C ASN A 325 8.34 26.45 -30.70
N HIS A 326 8.97 25.45 -30.09
CA HIS A 326 8.80 24.05 -30.48
C HIS A 326 7.60 23.44 -29.74
N VAL A 327 6.88 22.57 -30.44
CA VAL A 327 5.69 21.89 -29.93
C VAL A 327 5.91 20.39 -30.08
N TRP A 328 5.59 19.63 -29.03
CA TRP A 328 5.43 18.18 -29.15
C TRP A 328 3.98 17.87 -29.48
N ASP A 329 3.77 17.29 -30.66
CA ASP A 329 2.52 16.76 -31.14
C ASP A 329 2.69 15.35 -31.76
N GLU A 330 1.62 14.82 -32.34
CA GLU A 330 1.58 13.52 -33.01
C GLU A 330 2.52 13.42 -34.24
N ASN A 331 2.99 14.54 -34.79
CA ASN A 331 3.84 14.59 -35.99
C ASN A 331 5.33 14.73 -35.65
N SER A 332 5.66 14.89 -34.36
CA SER A 332 7.02 15.16 -33.91
C SER A 332 7.96 13.97 -34.11
N PHE A 333 7.45 12.73 -34.08
CA PHE A 333 8.23 11.50 -34.21
C PHE A 333 7.61 10.53 -35.22
N ASP A 334 8.45 9.77 -35.91
CA ASP A 334 7.99 8.62 -36.70
C ASP A 334 7.80 7.37 -35.83
N ARG A 335 7.38 6.26 -36.46
CA ARG A 335 7.22 4.95 -35.79
C ARG A 335 8.52 4.35 -35.24
N LYS A 336 9.68 4.90 -35.61
CA LYS A 336 11.00 4.49 -35.10
C LYS A 336 11.47 5.44 -33.99
N HIS A 337 10.61 6.35 -33.53
CA HIS A 337 10.91 7.37 -32.53
C HIS A 337 12.00 8.35 -32.98
N ILE A 338 12.19 8.54 -34.30
CA ILE A 338 13.12 9.54 -34.83
C ILE A 338 12.39 10.87 -34.93
N TYR A 339 12.97 11.93 -34.36
CA TYR A 339 12.43 13.28 -34.43
C TYR A 339 12.39 13.77 -35.89
N GLN A 340 11.23 14.18 -36.40
CA GLN A 340 11.06 14.59 -37.80
C GLN A 340 11.52 16.04 -38.07
N PRO A 341 11.22 17.03 -37.19
CA PRO A 341 11.61 18.42 -37.40
C PRO A 341 13.10 18.73 -37.14
N GLN A 342 14.05 17.88 -37.52
CA GLN A 342 15.48 18.18 -37.26
C GLN A 342 15.97 19.46 -37.98
N GLY A 343 15.39 19.76 -39.14
CA GLY A 343 15.77 20.88 -40.00
C GLY A 343 15.44 22.28 -39.46
N ILE A 344 14.58 22.42 -38.45
CA ILE A 344 14.28 23.73 -37.83
C ILE A 344 15.39 24.21 -36.89
N GLY A 345 16.37 23.36 -36.58
CA GLY A 345 17.45 23.66 -35.65
C GLY A 345 17.01 23.57 -34.18
N PRO A 346 17.94 23.78 -33.23
CA PRO A 346 17.60 23.81 -31.80
C PRO A 346 16.81 25.06 -31.43
N ILE A 347 16.11 25.02 -30.31
CA ILE A 347 15.35 26.13 -29.74
C ILE A 347 16.29 27.34 -29.55
N GLN A 348 15.97 28.43 -30.25
CA GLN A 348 16.84 29.60 -30.32
C GLN A 348 16.79 30.49 -29.07
N GLN A 349 15.75 30.38 -28.25
CA GLN A 349 15.63 31.10 -26.98
C GLN A 349 16.23 30.28 -25.83
N SER A 350 16.49 30.95 -24.70
CA SER A 350 16.81 30.23 -23.46
C SER A 350 15.59 29.40 -23.06
N THR A 351 15.82 28.18 -22.60
CA THR A 351 14.79 27.18 -22.30
C THR A 351 14.65 26.91 -20.81
N ILE A 352 15.69 27.25 -20.04
CA ILE A 352 15.72 27.14 -18.58
C ILE A 352 15.74 28.54 -18.00
N PHE A 353 14.72 28.89 -17.22
CA PHE A 353 14.65 30.15 -16.48
C PHE A 353 14.67 29.88 -14.99
N THR A 354 15.59 30.50 -14.26
CA THR A 354 15.51 30.64 -12.80
C THR A 354 14.85 31.97 -12.51
N VAL A 355 13.77 31.96 -11.73
CA VAL A 355 12.92 33.13 -11.50
C VAL A 355 12.57 33.29 -10.03
N ASP A 356 12.31 34.53 -9.63
CA ASP A 356 11.74 34.84 -8.32
C ASP A 356 10.30 34.26 -8.23
N PRO A 357 9.98 33.44 -7.23
CA PRO A 357 8.69 32.76 -7.12
C PRO A 357 7.51 33.69 -6.78
N VAL A 358 7.76 34.96 -6.43
CA VAL A 358 6.72 35.94 -6.10
C VAL A 358 6.27 36.70 -7.34
N ASN A 359 7.20 37.16 -8.17
CA ASN A 359 6.91 38.05 -9.30
C ASN A 359 7.38 37.52 -10.66
N LEU A 360 7.93 36.30 -10.72
CA LEU A 360 8.51 35.68 -11.92
C LEU A 360 9.62 36.49 -12.60
N LYS A 361 10.28 37.41 -11.88
CA LYS A 361 11.45 38.11 -12.40
C LYS A 361 12.55 37.10 -12.72
N ILE A 362 13.03 37.14 -13.96
CA ILE A 362 14.15 36.30 -14.40
C ILE A 362 15.42 36.68 -13.65
N LEU A 363 15.95 35.74 -12.88
CA LEU A 363 17.22 35.84 -12.16
C LEU A 363 18.36 35.27 -13.01
N ASN A 364 18.08 34.22 -13.78
CA ASN A 364 19.03 33.56 -14.67
C ASN A 364 18.29 32.91 -15.86
N ALA A 365 18.94 32.86 -17.02
CA ALA A 365 18.39 32.27 -18.24
C ALA A 365 19.49 31.53 -19.02
N VAL A 366 19.30 30.23 -19.22
CA VAL A 366 20.29 29.33 -19.86
C VAL A 366 19.61 28.34 -20.81
N GLY A 367 20.38 27.46 -21.46
CA GLY A 367 19.83 26.43 -22.36
C GLY A 367 19.55 26.89 -23.79
N ARG A 368 20.01 28.10 -24.17
CA ARG A 368 19.87 28.66 -25.51
C ARG A 368 20.62 27.81 -26.54
N ASN A 369 19.98 27.44 -27.65
CA ASN A 369 20.57 26.65 -28.74
C ASN A 369 21.04 25.23 -28.34
N ILE A 370 20.53 24.69 -27.23
CA ILE A 370 20.92 23.36 -26.74
C ILE A 370 19.87 22.30 -27.09
N PHE A 371 18.60 22.59 -26.84
CA PHE A 371 17.53 21.59 -26.84
C PHE A 371 16.65 21.66 -28.08
N TYR A 372 16.01 20.54 -28.41
CA TYR A 372 15.03 20.41 -29.48
C TYR A 372 13.64 20.13 -28.93
N LEU A 373 13.54 19.26 -27.93
CA LEU A 373 12.26 18.94 -27.30
C LEU A 373 12.45 18.61 -25.81
N PRO A 374 12.63 19.65 -24.98
CA PRO A 374 12.64 19.58 -23.52
C PRO A 374 11.56 18.67 -22.92
N HIS A 375 11.92 17.86 -21.93
CA HIS A 375 10.99 17.06 -21.14
C HIS A 375 11.12 17.35 -19.63
N GLY A 376 11.90 16.57 -18.89
CA GLY A 376 12.04 16.71 -17.43
C GLY A 376 13.21 17.60 -17.01
N ILE A 377 13.09 18.17 -15.80
CA ILE A 377 14.16 18.95 -15.15
C ILE A 377 14.17 18.67 -13.64
N SER A 378 15.37 18.51 -13.08
CA SER A 378 15.60 18.50 -11.64
C SER A 378 16.92 19.21 -11.30
N THR A 379 17.12 19.46 -10.01
CA THR A 379 18.32 20.10 -9.46
C THR A 379 19.05 19.19 -8.49
N ASP A 380 20.38 19.26 -8.48
CA ASP A 380 21.17 18.64 -7.42
C ASP A 380 21.56 19.66 -6.33
N LYS A 381 22.17 19.15 -5.24
CA LYS A 381 22.59 19.94 -4.08
C LYS A 381 23.56 21.09 -4.39
N ASP A 382 24.15 21.11 -5.59
CA ASP A 382 25.10 22.14 -6.03
C ASP A 382 24.46 23.08 -7.06
N ASP A 383 23.13 23.08 -7.18
CA ASP A 383 22.32 23.86 -8.12
C ASP A 383 22.66 23.58 -9.61
N ASN A 384 23.13 22.37 -9.92
CA ASN A 384 23.25 21.93 -11.31
C ASN A 384 21.89 21.46 -11.83
N PHE A 385 21.62 21.74 -13.10
CA PHE A 385 20.41 21.29 -13.78
C PHE A 385 20.62 19.90 -14.38
N TRP A 386 19.70 18.98 -14.09
CA TRP A 386 19.61 17.69 -14.73
C TRP A 386 18.38 17.68 -15.62
N VAL A 387 18.57 17.49 -16.92
CA VAL A 387 17.50 17.65 -17.90
C VAL A 387 17.50 16.55 -18.94
N THR A 388 16.32 16.25 -19.46
CA THR A 388 16.11 15.30 -20.55
C THR A 388 15.57 15.98 -21.79
N ASP A 389 16.04 15.53 -22.95
CA ASP A 389 15.50 15.93 -24.24
C ASP A 389 15.11 14.70 -25.04
N VAL A 390 13.82 14.60 -25.36
CA VAL A 390 13.26 13.41 -26.02
C VAL A 390 13.56 13.37 -27.51
N ALA A 391 13.79 14.51 -28.17
CA ALA A 391 14.17 14.55 -29.58
C ALA A 391 15.64 14.15 -29.76
N LEU A 392 16.49 14.58 -28.82
CA LEU A 392 17.89 14.18 -28.80
C LEU A 392 18.08 12.77 -28.23
N HIS A 393 17.12 12.21 -27.50
CA HIS A 393 17.28 10.98 -26.72
C HIS A 393 18.47 11.05 -25.75
N GLN A 394 18.63 12.20 -25.10
CA GLN A 394 19.79 12.49 -24.27
C GLN A 394 19.41 13.02 -22.90
N VAL A 395 20.34 12.80 -21.96
CA VAL A 395 20.32 13.35 -20.61
C VAL A 395 21.51 14.29 -20.45
N PHE A 396 21.29 15.45 -19.87
CA PHE A 396 22.31 16.47 -19.65
C PHE A 396 22.42 16.80 -18.17
N LYS A 397 23.65 16.95 -17.69
CA LYS A 397 23.97 17.72 -16.48
C LYS A 397 24.58 19.04 -16.92
N LEU A 398 23.94 20.15 -16.55
CA LEU A 398 24.42 21.50 -16.80
C LEU A 398 24.76 22.20 -15.49
N GLY A 399 25.82 23.00 -15.47
CA GLY A 399 26.08 23.89 -14.34
C GLY A 399 25.06 25.01 -14.25
N SER A 400 25.06 25.74 -13.14
CA SER A 400 24.13 26.87 -12.92
C SER A 400 24.27 28.00 -13.96
N LYS A 401 25.37 28.04 -14.73
CA LYS A 401 25.56 28.99 -15.85
C LYS A 401 25.28 28.37 -17.23
N GLY A 402 24.76 27.15 -17.27
CA GLY A 402 24.38 26.44 -18.49
C GLY A 402 25.54 25.72 -19.20
N GLU A 403 26.70 25.61 -18.58
CA GLU A 403 27.84 24.86 -19.13
C GLU A 403 27.62 23.34 -19.03
N TYR A 404 28.08 22.59 -20.04
CA TYR A 404 27.98 21.14 -20.03
C TYR A 404 28.92 20.51 -18.99
N LEU A 405 28.35 19.71 -18.09
CA LEU A 405 29.10 18.90 -17.13
C LEU A 405 29.05 17.41 -17.49
N LEU A 406 27.92 16.94 -18.03
CA LEU A 406 27.73 15.56 -18.50
C LEU A 406 26.71 15.52 -19.62
N ILE A 407 26.94 14.64 -20.61
CA ILE A 407 25.98 14.30 -21.66
C ILE A 407 25.96 12.78 -21.79
N LEU A 408 24.78 12.18 -21.74
CA LEU A 408 24.57 10.75 -21.96
C LEU A 408 23.54 10.53 -23.07
N GLY A 409 23.69 9.42 -23.81
CA GLY A 409 22.89 9.12 -25.00
C GLY A 409 23.52 9.65 -26.28
N GLN A 410 22.93 9.30 -27.42
CA GLN A 410 23.38 9.73 -28.75
C GLN A 410 22.29 10.59 -29.40
N ALA A 411 22.66 11.81 -29.79
CA ALA A 411 21.74 12.77 -30.38
C ALA A 411 20.97 12.16 -31.58
N PHE A 412 19.64 12.26 -31.53
CA PHE A 412 18.69 11.80 -32.55
C PHE A 412 18.74 10.28 -32.86
N GLN A 413 19.36 9.49 -31.98
CA GLN A 413 19.51 8.06 -32.15
C GLN A 413 18.80 7.33 -31.00
N PRO A 414 17.53 6.92 -31.19
CA PRO A 414 16.82 6.12 -30.20
C PRO A 414 17.45 4.74 -30.06
N GLY A 415 17.50 4.22 -28.85
CA GLY A 415 17.96 2.86 -28.59
C GLY A 415 17.71 2.41 -27.15
N SER A 416 17.96 1.12 -26.90
CA SER A 416 17.71 0.47 -25.60
C SER A 416 18.96 -0.21 -25.03
N ASP A 417 20.13 0.06 -25.59
CA ASP A 417 21.39 -0.46 -25.08
C ASP A 417 21.93 0.42 -23.93
N LYS A 418 23.21 0.25 -23.58
CA LYS A 418 23.86 0.96 -22.47
C LYS A 418 24.27 2.41 -22.80
N ASP A 419 24.39 2.74 -24.08
CA ASP A 419 24.91 4.01 -24.59
C ASP A 419 23.82 4.87 -25.24
N HIS A 420 22.62 4.31 -25.44
CA HIS A 420 21.45 4.96 -26.02
C HIS A 420 20.26 4.99 -25.05
N PHE A 421 19.45 6.04 -25.16
CA PHE A 421 18.12 6.14 -24.58
C PHE A 421 17.06 6.13 -25.67
N CYS A 422 15.80 5.95 -25.28
CA CYS A 422 14.66 6.11 -26.16
C CYS A 422 13.65 7.02 -25.47
N GLN A 423 13.84 8.33 -25.70
CA GLN A 423 13.00 9.40 -25.17
C GLN A 423 12.98 9.38 -23.63
N PRO A 424 14.13 9.66 -22.99
CA PRO A 424 14.23 9.69 -21.53
C PRO A 424 13.34 10.78 -20.95
N THR A 425 12.74 10.50 -19.79
CA THR A 425 11.67 11.32 -19.22
C THR A 425 12.18 12.18 -18.08
N ASP A 426 12.91 11.63 -17.11
CA ASP A 426 13.27 12.37 -15.90
C ASP A 426 14.57 11.88 -15.26
N VAL A 427 15.13 12.70 -14.35
CA VAL A 427 16.34 12.40 -13.59
C VAL A 427 16.14 12.71 -12.11
N ALA A 428 16.49 11.76 -11.24
CA ALA A 428 16.60 11.98 -9.80
C ALA A 428 18.01 11.72 -9.30
N VAL A 429 18.49 12.50 -8.33
CA VAL A 429 19.87 12.43 -7.81
C VAL A 429 19.86 12.07 -6.32
N ASP A 430 20.71 11.12 -5.90
CA ASP A 430 21.00 10.84 -4.49
C ASP A 430 21.89 11.97 -3.94
N PRO A 431 21.39 12.84 -3.05
CA PRO A 431 22.17 13.96 -2.54
C PRO A 431 23.34 13.53 -1.67
N ALA A 432 23.37 12.29 -1.17
CA ALA A 432 24.42 11.81 -0.27
C ALA A 432 25.69 11.35 -1.00
N ASN A 433 25.57 10.76 -2.20
CA ASN A 433 26.70 10.22 -2.95
C ASN A 433 26.80 10.73 -4.40
N GLY A 434 25.78 11.42 -4.92
CA GLY A 434 25.73 11.95 -6.29
C GLY A 434 25.39 10.92 -7.36
N ASN A 435 25.09 9.67 -6.99
CA ASN A 435 24.53 8.72 -7.95
C ASN A 435 23.20 9.26 -8.45
N PHE A 436 22.88 8.99 -9.71
CA PHE A 436 21.63 9.48 -10.30
C PHE A 436 20.92 8.39 -11.07
N TYR A 437 19.63 8.62 -11.27
CA TYR A 437 18.69 7.68 -11.83
C TYR A 437 17.98 8.35 -12.98
N VAL A 438 17.90 7.66 -14.11
CA VAL A 438 17.23 8.13 -15.31
C VAL A 438 16.04 7.22 -15.60
N SER A 439 14.87 7.80 -15.83
CA SER A 439 13.72 7.07 -16.38
C SER A 439 13.75 7.16 -17.90
N ASP A 440 13.80 6.01 -18.56
CA ASP A 440 13.87 5.87 -20.01
C ASP A 440 12.57 5.24 -20.48
N GLY A 441 11.59 6.09 -20.85
CA GLY A 441 10.19 5.77 -20.55
C GLY A 441 9.15 5.79 -21.67
N TYR A 442 9.31 6.54 -22.78
CA TYR A 442 8.27 6.55 -23.82
C TYR A 442 8.34 5.34 -24.75
N CYS A 443 9.55 4.92 -25.11
CA CYS A 443 9.78 3.76 -25.96
C CYS A 443 10.67 2.69 -25.32
N ASN A 444 11.05 2.90 -24.06
CA ASN A 444 11.64 1.91 -23.18
C ASN A 444 10.81 1.86 -21.88
N SER A 445 11.05 0.85 -21.04
CA SER A 445 10.33 0.68 -19.77
C SER A 445 11.31 0.37 -18.64
N ARG A 446 12.34 1.22 -18.49
CA ARG A 446 13.45 0.97 -17.55
C ARG A 446 13.87 2.20 -16.77
N ILE A 447 14.40 1.95 -15.57
CA ILE A 447 15.16 2.90 -14.76
C ILE A 447 16.62 2.49 -14.81
N ILE A 448 17.51 3.47 -15.02
CA ILE A 448 18.96 3.24 -15.09
C ILE A 448 19.66 4.04 -14.00
N LYS A 449 20.51 3.39 -13.22
CA LYS A 449 21.35 4.00 -12.18
C LYS A 449 22.75 4.24 -12.72
N TYR A 450 23.26 5.44 -12.51
CA TYR A 450 24.61 5.87 -12.86
C TYR A 450 25.38 6.36 -11.63
N SER A 451 26.70 6.29 -11.72
CA SER A 451 27.61 6.97 -10.80
C SER A 451 27.65 8.47 -11.08
N PRO A 452 28.20 9.32 -10.18
CA PRO A 452 28.22 10.77 -10.37
C PRO A 452 28.98 11.22 -11.62
N ASP A 453 29.93 10.40 -12.09
CA ASP A 453 30.72 10.60 -13.31
C ASP A 453 30.08 9.98 -14.57
N GLY A 454 28.83 9.51 -14.49
CA GLY A 454 28.06 9.02 -15.62
C GLY A 454 28.36 7.58 -16.05
N LYS A 455 29.00 6.76 -15.19
CA LYS A 455 29.20 5.33 -15.49
C LYS A 455 27.97 4.53 -15.12
N PHE A 456 27.56 3.64 -16.02
CA PHE A 456 26.47 2.70 -15.78
C PHE A 456 26.76 1.83 -14.54
N ILE A 457 25.80 1.74 -13.62
CA ILE A 457 25.86 0.86 -12.45
C ILE A 457 24.92 -0.33 -12.63
N THR A 458 23.63 -0.07 -12.82
CA THR A 458 22.59 -1.11 -12.96
C THR A 458 21.35 -0.53 -13.64
N GLN A 459 20.44 -1.40 -14.08
CA GLN A 459 19.11 -1.03 -14.57
C GLN A 459 18.07 -2.05 -14.12
N TRP A 460 16.82 -1.61 -14.04
CA TRP A 460 15.67 -2.48 -13.78
C TRP A 460 14.42 -1.93 -14.48
N GLY A 461 13.38 -2.76 -14.58
CA GLY A 461 12.16 -2.44 -15.32
C GLY A 461 11.92 -3.41 -16.49
N GLU A 462 10.65 -3.68 -16.76
CA GLU A 462 10.17 -4.45 -17.91
C GLU A 462 8.86 -3.82 -18.39
N GLU A 463 8.57 -3.89 -19.69
CA GLU A 463 7.32 -3.38 -20.25
C GLU A 463 6.10 -4.11 -19.66
N SER A 464 5.08 -3.35 -19.26
CA SER A 464 3.79 -3.92 -18.82
C SER A 464 3.00 -4.43 -20.02
N SER A 465 2.43 -5.63 -19.90
CA SER A 465 1.56 -6.19 -20.96
C SER A 465 0.19 -5.51 -20.97
N LEU A 466 -0.22 -4.99 -22.13
CA LEU A 466 -1.52 -4.31 -22.33
C LEU A 466 -2.76 -5.17 -21.98
N SER A 467 -2.62 -6.49 -21.89
CA SER A 467 -3.74 -7.42 -21.64
C SER A 467 -3.72 -8.05 -20.24
N ARG A 468 -2.86 -7.58 -19.33
CA ARG A 468 -2.67 -8.16 -18.00
C ARG A 468 -2.50 -7.05 -16.96
N ILE A 469 -2.83 -7.35 -15.70
CA ILE A 469 -2.55 -6.45 -14.58
C ILE A 469 -1.01 -6.27 -14.48
N PRO A 470 -0.48 -5.03 -14.58
CA PRO A 470 0.95 -4.77 -14.53
C PRO A 470 1.57 -5.26 -13.22
N LYS A 471 2.64 -6.05 -13.30
CA LYS A 471 3.31 -6.58 -12.10
C LYS A 471 4.19 -5.52 -11.42
N PRO A 472 4.54 -5.71 -10.13
CA PRO A 472 5.58 -4.93 -9.49
C PRO A 472 6.89 -4.97 -10.29
N GLY A 473 7.49 -3.80 -10.50
CA GLY A 473 8.72 -3.65 -11.28
C GLY A 473 8.51 -3.63 -12.80
N GLN A 474 7.28 -3.81 -13.30
CA GLN A 474 6.96 -3.50 -14.69
C GLN A 474 6.53 -2.04 -14.81
N PHE A 475 6.82 -1.41 -15.94
CA PHE A 475 6.39 -0.05 -16.26
C PHE A 475 5.74 -0.03 -17.63
N PHE A 476 4.79 0.87 -17.83
CA PHE A 476 4.39 1.25 -19.18
C PHE A 476 5.20 2.46 -19.60
N ILE A 477 5.08 3.57 -18.86
CA ILE A 477 5.87 4.79 -19.08
C ILE A 477 6.35 5.30 -17.72
N PRO A 478 7.57 4.94 -17.26
CA PRO A 478 8.19 5.59 -16.12
C PRO A 478 8.46 7.06 -16.48
N HIS A 479 7.68 7.98 -15.92
CA HIS A 479 7.58 9.35 -16.43
C HIS A 479 8.26 10.39 -15.55
N SER A 480 8.16 10.24 -14.23
CA SER A 480 8.74 11.17 -13.25
C SER A 480 9.40 10.39 -12.12
N LEU A 481 10.50 10.92 -11.61
CA LEU A 481 11.34 10.32 -10.58
C LEU A 481 11.48 11.24 -9.39
N VAL A 482 11.40 10.67 -8.19
CA VAL A 482 11.74 11.38 -6.96
C VAL A 482 12.60 10.52 -6.05
N PHE A 483 13.72 11.08 -5.60
CA PHE A 483 14.59 10.45 -4.60
C PHE A 483 14.14 10.88 -3.21
N VAL A 484 14.05 9.93 -2.28
CA VAL A 484 13.61 10.15 -0.89
C VAL A 484 14.81 9.95 0.04
N PRO A 485 15.52 11.03 0.41
CA PRO A 485 16.85 10.91 1.05
C PRO A 485 16.83 10.18 2.37
N GLY A 486 15.86 10.50 3.24
CA GLY A 486 15.75 9.93 4.58
C GLY A 486 15.51 8.41 4.61
N LEU A 487 15.02 7.84 3.50
CA LEU A 487 14.72 6.42 3.38
C LEU A 487 15.56 5.70 2.31
N ARG A 488 16.39 6.45 1.55
CA ARG A 488 17.16 5.95 0.40
C ARG A 488 16.29 5.18 -0.60
N GLN A 489 15.11 5.72 -0.91
CA GLN A 489 14.17 5.15 -1.86
C GLN A 489 14.11 6.01 -3.13
N LEU A 490 13.92 5.36 -4.28
CA LEU A 490 13.57 6.01 -5.52
C LEU A 490 12.12 5.68 -5.84
N CYS A 491 11.27 6.69 -6.01
CA CYS A 491 9.89 6.51 -6.42
C CYS A 491 9.69 7.00 -7.86
N VAL A 492 8.82 6.31 -8.58
CA VAL A 492 8.61 6.45 -10.03
C VAL A 492 7.12 6.60 -10.30
N ALA A 493 6.72 7.68 -10.98
CA ALA A 493 5.38 7.78 -11.54
C ALA A 493 5.31 6.93 -12.81
N ASP A 494 4.55 5.85 -12.79
CA ASP A 494 4.32 4.95 -13.93
C ASP A 494 3.05 5.41 -14.64
N ARG A 495 3.22 6.35 -15.59
CA ARG A 495 2.15 7.22 -16.05
C ARG A 495 0.96 6.45 -16.53
N GLU A 496 1.10 5.63 -17.56
CA GLU A 496 -0.02 4.92 -18.19
C GLU A 496 -0.59 3.77 -17.36
N ASN A 497 0.03 3.46 -16.21
CA ASN A 497 -0.53 2.52 -15.23
C ASN A 497 -1.15 3.23 -14.03
N GLY A 498 -1.20 4.58 -14.01
CA GLY A 498 -1.88 5.37 -12.98
C GLY A 498 -1.37 5.11 -11.57
N ARG A 499 -0.06 4.85 -11.39
CA ARG A 499 0.51 4.40 -10.11
C ARG A 499 1.89 4.98 -9.84
N ILE A 500 2.32 4.93 -8.58
CA ILE A 500 3.67 5.27 -8.14
C ILE A 500 4.34 3.99 -7.65
N GLN A 501 5.52 3.65 -8.13
CA GLN A 501 6.30 2.51 -7.63
C GLN A 501 7.57 3.00 -6.95
N CYS A 502 7.84 2.53 -5.73
CA CYS A 502 9.04 2.85 -4.97
C CYS A 502 9.98 1.66 -4.86
N PHE A 503 11.29 1.94 -4.95
CA PHE A 503 12.35 0.95 -4.99
C PHE A 503 13.46 1.30 -3.99
N VAL A 504 14.17 0.30 -3.51
CA VAL A 504 15.43 0.51 -2.79
C VAL A 504 16.40 1.14 -3.77
N ALA A 505 16.83 2.38 -3.51
CA ALA A 505 17.63 3.10 -4.49
C ALA A 505 19.00 2.44 -4.73
N GLU A 506 19.51 1.69 -3.75
CA GLU A 506 20.79 1.00 -3.91
C GLU A 506 20.71 -0.19 -4.86
N SER A 507 19.75 -1.09 -4.65
CA SER A 507 19.63 -2.37 -5.37
C SER A 507 18.65 -2.36 -6.54
N GLY A 508 17.71 -1.41 -6.60
CA GLY A 508 16.58 -1.43 -7.53
C GLY A 508 15.48 -2.43 -7.15
N GLU A 509 15.50 -2.97 -5.92
CA GLU A 509 14.49 -3.90 -5.43
C GLU A 509 13.16 -3.17 -5.19
N PHE A 510 12.05 -3.76 -5.67
CA PHE A 510 10.72 -3.21 -5.46
C PHE A 510 10.36 -3.20 -3.96
N LEU A 511 9.91 -2.04 -3.47
CA LEU A 511 9.47 -1.89 -2.09
C LEU A 511 7.95 -1.90 -1.98
N ARG A 512 7.30 -1.02 -2.73
CA ARG A 512 5.86 -0.79 -2.63
C ARG A 512 5.33 -0.02 -3.84
N GLU A 513 4.02 -0.03 -3.94
CA GLU A 513 3.26 0.75 -4.90
C GLU A 513 2.25 1.65 -4.17
N ILE A 514 2.02 2.85 -4.69
CA ILE A 514 0.92 3.73 -4.31
C ILE A 514 0.02 3.83 -5.53
N HIS A 515 -1.23 3.40 -5.39
CA HIS A 515 -2.22 3.47 -6.44
C HIS A 515 -3.55 3.89 -5.81
N HIS A 516 -4.21 4.87 -6.42
CA HIS A 516 -5.51 5.37 -5.98
C HIS A 516 -6.47 5.42 -7.17
N PRO A 517 -7.75 5.03 -7.02
CA PRO A 517 -8.75 5.22 -8.06
C PRO A 517 -8.83 6.66 -8.58
N GLU A 518 -8.56 7.65 -7.71
CA GLU A 518 -8.55 9.08 -8.01
C GLU A 518 -7.44 9.47 -8.99
N PHE A 519 -6.34 8.71 -9.07
CA PHE A 519 -5.32 8.93 -10.10
C PHE A 519 -5.86 8.62 -11.50
N GLY A 520 -6.87 7.75 -11.60
CA GLY A 520 -7.38 7.28 -12.87
C GLY A 520 -6.34 6.48 -13.64
N GLY A 521 -6.40 6.56 -14.98
CA GLY A 521 -5.50 5.82 -15.84
C GLY A 521 -4.11 6.44 -16.02
N ARG A 522 -3.89 7.68 -15.57
CA ARG A 522 -2.65 8.41 -15.85
C ARG A 522 -2.11 9.24 -14.69
N LEU A 523 -0.86 9.01 -14.30
CA LEU A 523 -0.16 9.82 -13.29
C LEU A 523 1.14 10.44 -13.83
N PHE A 524 1.16 11.75 -14.05
CA PHE A 524 2.24 12.40 -14.81
C PHE A 524 3.48 12.64 -13.96
N ALA A 525 3.35 13.33 -12.83
CA ALA A 525 4.52 13.75 -12.07
C ALA A 525 4.33 13.64 -10.56
N ILE A 526 5.45 13.51 -9.86
CA ILE A 526 5.51 13.37 -8.41
C ILE A 526 6.61 14.25 -7.82
N SER A 527 6.39 14.80 -6.63
CA SER A 527 7.38 15.57 -5.87
C SER A 527 7.36 15.17 -4.41
N TYR A 528 8.48 15.25 -3.71
CA TYR A 528 8.61 14.86 -2.31
C TYR A 528 9.22 16.00 -1.50
N THR A 529 8.67 16.23 -0.32
CA THR A 529 9.24 17.19 0.65
C THR A 529 9.61 16.48 1.95
N PRO A 530 10.70 16.89 2.62
CA PRO A 530 10.98 16.54 4.01
C PRO A 530 9.73 16.74 4.89
N GLY A 531 9.50 15.83 5.84
CA GLY A 531 8.25 15.75 6.58
C GLY A 531 7.29 14.67 6.06
N GLY A 532 7.68 13.92 5.03
CA GLY A 532 6.97 12.73 4.59
C GLY A 532 5.73 13.05 3.76
N ARG A 533 5.77 14.13 2.97
CA ARG A 533 4.71 14.48 2.03
C ARG A 533 5.15 14.21 0.60
N LEU A 534 4.26 13.56 -0.15
CA LEU A 534 4.41 13.28 -1.57
C LEU A 534 3.29 14.00 -2.31
N TYR A 535 3.64 14.77 -3.32
CA TYR A 535 2.71 15.47 -4.19
C TYR A 535 2.65 14.74 -5.53
N ALA A 536 1.49 14.73 -6.17
CA ALA A 536 1.33 14.15 -7.49
C ALA A 536 0.30 14.91 -8.34
N VAL A 537 0.40 14.78 -9.65
CA VAL A 537 -0.62 15.27 -10.60
C VAL A 537 -1.00 14.16 -11.56
N ASN A 538 -2.31 13.93 -11.73
CA ASN A 538 -2.81 12.97 -12.71
C ASN A 538 -3.07 13.65 -14.06
N GLY A 539 -3.56 12.88 -15.04
CA GLY A 539 -3.99 13.42 -16.33
C GLY A 539 -5.14 12.60 -16.93
N GLU A 540 -5.69 13.10 -18.03
CA GLU A 540 -6.84 12.48 -18.68
C GLU A 540 -6.50 11.11 -19.27
N ALA A 541 -7.29 10.10 -18.91
CA ALA A 541 -7.11 8.73 -19.40
C ALA A 541 -7.44 8.62 -20.91
N LEU A 542 -6.65 7.84 -21.65
CA LEU A 542 -6.89 7.61 -23.08
C LEU A 542 -8.17 6.80 -23.37
N VAL A 543 -8.55 5.91 -22.45
CA VAL A 543 -9.65 4.94 -22.61
C VAL A 543 -10.30 4.68 -21.24
N GLY A 544 -11.63 4.63 -21.17
CA GLY A 544 -12.37 4.23 -19.97
C GLY A 544 -13.05 5.39 -19.22
N ASN A 545 -13.42 5.15 -17.95
CA ASN A 545 -14.08 6.15 -17.11
C ASN A 545 -13.12 7.29 -16.78
N SER A 546 -13.47 8.51 -17.19
CA SER A 546 -12.68 9.70 -16.91
C SER A 546 -12.84 10.12 -15.45
N VAL A 547 -11.72 10.22 -14.73
CA VAL A 547 -11.65 10.89 -13.43
C VAL A 547 -11.18 12.34 -13.65
N PRO A 548 -11.54 13.28 -12.75
CA PRO A 548 -11.07 14.65 -12.89
C PRO A 548 -9.54 14.76 -12.83
N VAL A 549 -8.99 15.67 -13.65
CA VAL A 549 -7.56 16.02 -13.60
C VAL A 549 -7.31 16.96 -12.43
N GLN A 550 -6.49 16.54 -11.46
CA GLN A 550 -6.29 17.15 -10.15
C GLN A 550 -4.86 16.90 -9.63
N GLY A 551 -4.48 17.70 -8.63
CA GLY A 551 -3.30 17.49 -7.82
C GLY A 551 -3.64 16.78 -6.52
N PHE A 552 -2.67 16.03 -5.99
CA PHE A 552 -2.81 15.22 -4.79
C PHE A 552 -1.67 15.56 -3.83
N VAL A 553 -1.99 15.77 -2.56
CA VAL A 553 -1.01 15.73 -1.47
C VAL A 553 -1.21 14.42 -0.76
N MET A 554 -0.14 13.67 -0.51
CA MET A 554 -0.18 12.36 0.12
C MET A 554 0.82 12.27 1.26
N ASN A 555 0.50 11.44 2.24
CA ASN A 555 1.48 11.02 3.23
C ASN A 555 2.36 9.94 2.59
N PHE A 556 3.65 10.19 2.49
CA PHE A 556 4.59 9.28 1.83
C PHE A 556 4.59 7.89 2.47
N SER A 557 4.61 7.80 3.80
CA SER A 557 4.75 6.54 4.53
C SER A 557 3.53 5.64 4.39
N THR A 558 2.34 6.22 4.40
CA THR A 558 1.08 5.47 4.32
C THR A 558 0.54 5.37 2.89
N GLY A 559 0.94 6.29 2.01
CA GLY A 559 0.35 6.45 0.69
C GLY A 559 -1.02 7.13 0.71
N GLU A 560 -1.58 7.51 1.86
CA GLU A 560 -2.91 8.14 1.94
C GLU A 560 -2.93 9.52 1.30
N ILE A 561 -3.98 9.82 0.52
CA ILE A 561 -4.27 11.17 0.05
C ILE A 561 -4.69 12.02 1.26
N LEU A 562 -3.89 13.05 1.54
CA LEU A 562 -4.13 14.06 2.57
C LEU A 562 -4.99 15.21 2.05
N ASP A 563 -4.83 15.56 0.78
CA ASP A 563 -5.57 16.65 0.13
C ASP A 563 -5.67 16.40 -1.38
N ILE A 564 -6.76 16.88 -1.99
CA ILE A 564 -6.97 16.91 -3.43
C ILE A 564 -7.24 18.36 -3.81
N PHE A 565 -6.38 18.91 -4.65
CA PHE A 565 -6.46 20.30 -5.08
C PHE A 565 -6.61 20.37 -6.59
N LYS A 566 -7.24 21.46 -7.04
CA LYS A 566 -7.42 21.76 -8.45
C LYS A 566 -7.49 23.27 -8.62
N PRO A 567 -7.28 23.77 -9.84
CA PRO A 567 -7.50 25.18 -10.12
C PRO A 567 -8.90 25.65 -9.76
N ALA A 568 -9.00 26.92 -9.38
CA ALA A 568 -10.25 27.56 -8.99
C ALA A 568 -11.10 27.97 -10.20
N LYS A 569 -10.47 28.43 -11.30
CA LYS A 569 -11.17 28.97 -12.48
C LYS A 569 -11.20 28.03 -13.68
N GLU A 570 -10.04 27.48 -14.05
CA GLU A 570 -9.87 26.71 -15.28
C GLU A 570 -9.24 25.36 -14.97
N ASN A 571 -9.87 24.27 -15.41
CA ASN A 571 -9.32 22.93 -15.24
C ASN A 571 -7.90 22.82 -15.79
N PHE A 572 -7.12 21.91 -15.21
CA PHE A 572 -5.87 21.48 -15.83
C PHE A 572 -6.16 20.92 -17.24
N LEU A 573 -5.28 21.23 -18.20
CA LEU A 573 -5.33 20.63 -19.53
C LEU A 573 -4.39 19.42 -19.58
N MET A 574 -3.09 19.64 -19.34
CA MET A 574 -2.12 18.55 -19.19
C MET A 574 -1.04 18.96 -18.18
N PRO A 575 -1.29 18.78 -16.87
CA PRO A 575 -0.32 19.10 -15.83
C PRO A 575 0.80 18.07 -15.92
N HIS A 576 1.93 18.50 -16.48
CA HIS A 576 2.99 17.61 -16.95
C HIS A 576 4.06 17.39 -15.89
N ASP A 577 4.30 18.41 -15.06
CA ASP A 577 5.31 18.35 -14.00
C ASP A 577 4.87 19.13 -12.74
N ILE A 578 5.41 18.73 -11.59
CA ILE A 578 5.08 19.29 -10.27
C ILE A 578 6.33 19.39 -9.39
N VAL A 579 6.50 20.52 -8.71
CA VAL A 579 7.50 20.67 -7.64
C VAL A 579 6.88 21.31 -6.41
N ALA A 580 7.22 20.79 -5.23
CA ALA A 580 6.79 21.32 -3.95
C ALA A 580 7.98 21.80 -3.11
N ALA A 581 7.83 22.96 -2.49
CA ALA A 581 8.79 23.53 -1.54
C ALA A 581 8.51 23.05 -0.10
N ASP A 582 9.48 23.22 0.79
CA ASP A 582 9.37 22.80 2.20
C ASP A 582 8.24 23.53 2.95
N ASP A 583 7.91 24.76 2.54
CA ASP A 583 6.78 25.54 3.07
C ASP A 583 5.39 25.06 2.56
N ARG A 584 5.37 23.97 1.76
CA ARG A 584 4.21 23.37 1.09
C ARG A 584 3.65 24.19 -0.06
N THR A 585 4.36 25.21 -0.54
CA THR A 585 4.04 25.85 -1.82
C THR A 585 4.28 24.87 -2.96
N VAL A 586 3.32 24.77 -3.88
CA VAL A 586 3.37 23.84 -5.03
C VAL A 586 3.31 24.62 -6.33
N TYR A 587 4.19 24.26 -7.27
CA TYR A 587 4.20 24.77 -8.63
C TYR A 587 3.92 23.63 -9.61
N ILE A 588 3.06 23.89 -10.60
CA ILE A 588 2.72 22.93 -11.65
C ILE A 588 2.94 23.57 -13.02
N GLY A 589 3.64 22.84 -13.89
CA GLY A 589 3.75 23.16 -15.31
C GLY A 589 2.63 22.47 -16.10
N ASP A 590 1.74 23.26 -16.71
CA ASP A 590 0.70 22.74 -17.60
C ASP A 590 1.15 22.91 -19.05
N VAL A 591 1.53 21.81 -19.67
CA VAL A 591 2.22 21.83 -20.96
C VAL A 591 1.27 22.16 -22.12
N GLN A 592 0.01 21.72 -22.05
CA GLN A 592 -0.98 22.03 -23.08
C GLN A 592 -1.52 23.45 -22.92
N ALA A 593 -1.65 23.92 -21.68
CA ALA A 593 -2.05 25.28 -21.40
C ALA A 593 -0.89 26.30 -21.52
N SER A 594 0.35 25.84 -21.73
CA SER A 594 1.58 26.65 -21.82
C SER A 594 1.74 27.64 -20.66
N ARG A 595 1.40 27.23 -19.44
CA ARG A 595 1.39 28.12 -18.27
C ARG A 595 1.85 27.42 -17.00
N LEU A 596 2.23 28.24 -16.02
CA LEU A 596 2.53 27.83 -14.65
C LEU A 596 1.34 28.09 -13.75
N ARG A 597 1.18 27.26 -12.72
CA ARG A 597 0.21 27.47 -11.65
C ARG A 597 0.88 27.33 -10.30
N LYS A 598 0.45 28.15 -9.33
CA LYS A 598 0.93 28.15 -7.96
C LYS A 598 -0.20 27.85 -7.00
N PHE A 599 0.06 26.95 -6.06
CA PHE A 599 -0.85 26.60 -4.98
C PHE A 599 -0.16 26.80 -3.64
N ILE A 600 -0.88 27.35 -2.68
CA ILE A 600 -0.39 27.58 -1.32
C ILE A 600 -1.37 26.98 -0.30
N PRO A 601 -0.89 26.59 0.90
CA PRO A 601 -1.76 26.23 2.01
C PRO A 601 -2.76 27.34 2.34
N SER A 602 -4.04 26.98 2.43
CA SER A 602 -5.05 27.85 3.04
C SER A 602 -4.65 28.17 4.47
N GLU A 603 -4.61 29.46 4.83
CA GLU A 603 -4.36 29.85 6.21
C GLU A 603 -5.53 29.35 7.07
N THR A 604 -5.27 28.41 7.99
CA THR A 604 -6.18 28.21 9.13
C THR A 604 -6.26 29.54 9.85
N THR A 605 -7.48 30.08 9.94
CA THR A 605 -7.84 31.33 10.61
C THR A 605 -7.60 31.22 12.12
N GLU A 606 -6.35 31.12 12.54
CA GLU A 606 -5.93 31.22 13.95
C GLU A 606 -4.90 32.35 14.17
N THR A 607 -4.39 33.00 13.13
CA THR A 607 -3.39 34.09 13.27
C THR A 607 -3.96 35.51 13.24
N PHE A 608 -5.26 35.71 12.98
CA PHE A 608 -5.87 37.05 13.03
C PHE A 608 -6.39 37.47 14.41
N LEU A 609 -6.55 36.53 15.36
CA LEU A 609 -7.01 36.85 16.72
C LEU A 609 -5.89 37.29 17.67
N GLU A 610 -4.64 36.89 17.45
CA GLU A 610 -3.51 37.37 18.25
C GLU A 610 -3.12 38.81 17.88
N ALA A 611 -3.22 39.20 16.61
CA ALA A 611 -2.94 40.57 16.17
C ALA A 611 -4.01 41.58 16.64
N GLU A 612 -5.25 41.16 16.85
CA GLU A 612 -6.33 42.05 17.29
C GLU A 612 -6.41 42.21 18.83
N ILE A 613 -5.82 41.25 19.57
CA ILE A 613 -5.67 41.33 21.04
C ILE A 613 -4.45 42.17 21.43
N GLU A 614 -3.36 42.14 20.66
CA GLU A 614 -2.19 43.03 20.90
C GLU A 614 -2.46 44.50 20.50
N GLY A 615 -3.45 44.76 19.64
CA GLY A 615 -3.80 46.11 19.18
C GLY A 615 -4.65 46.95 20.13
N LYS A 616 -5.19 46.39 21.23
CA LYS A 616 -6.20 47.06 22.07
C LYS A 616 -5.78 47.47 23.48
N MET A 617 -4.49 47.40 23.85
CA MET A 617 -4.02 47.95 25.13
C MET A 617 -2.73 48.78 25.01
N LYS A 618 -2.87 50.04 24.55
CA LYS A 618 -2.07 51.20 24.99
C LYS A 618 -3.03 52.40 25.00
N ALA A 619 -3.08 53.31 25.99
CA ALA A 619 -2.02 53.99 26.74
C ALA A 619 -2.66 54.74 27.96
N PRO A 620 -2.01 55.72 28.62
CA PRO A 620 -0.58 55.96 28.90
C PRO A 620 -0.30 56.17 30.41
N ASP A 621 0.92 55.92 30.89
CA ASP A 621 1.56 56.89 31.80
C ASP A 621 3.09 56.80 31.81
N VAL A 622 3.70 57.95 32.07
CA VAL A 622 5.11 58.32 31.89
C VAL A 622 5.89 58.17 33.21
N LEU A 623 7.23 58.21 33.12
CA LEU A 623 8.27 58.13 34.17
C LEU A 623 8.64 56.68 34.55
N GLU A 624 9.88 56.22 34.57
CA GLU A 624 11.15 56.91 34.76
C GLU A 624 12.31 56.01 34.25
N LYS A 625 13.41 56.65 33.88
CA LYS A 625 14.62 56.08 33.28
C LYS A 625 15.68 55.96 34.36
N HIS A 626 16.24 54.77 34.64
CA HIS A 626 17.69 54.55 34.90
C HIS A 626 18.07 53.11 35.31
N ASN A 627 19.16 52.63 34.68
CA ASN A 627 20.15 51.64 35.14
C ASN A 627 19.70 50.17 35.31
N ARG A 628 20.46 49.14 34.92
CA ARG A 628 21.91 49.06 34.73
C ARG A 628 22.25 47.83 33.87
N LYS A 629 23.23 47.99 32.98
CA LYS A 629 24.09 46.91 32.50
C LYS A 629 24.61 46.11 33.70
N ASN A 630 24.46 44.80 33.65
CA ASN A 630 25.41 43.76 34.08
C ASN A 630 24.62 42.47 34.29
N ILE A 631 24.86 41.46 33.46
CA ILE A 631 25.15 40.05 33.80
C ILE A 631 25.09 39.28 32.47
N LEU A 632 26.19 39.35 31.73
CA LEU A 632 26.65 38.28 30.85
C LEU A 632 27.95 37.82 31.49
N LYS A 633 27.88 36.73 32.26
CA LYS A 633 28.97 35.81 32.65
C LYS A 633 28.52 34.97 33.86
N GLN A 634 27.97 33.78 33.61
CA GLN A 634 28.32 32.53 34.29
C GLN A 634 27.35 31.42 33.88
N ALA A 635 27.76 30.63 32.89
CA ALA A 635 27.28 29.27 32.71
C ALA A 635 28.49 28.42 32.32
N SER A 636 29.35 28.15 33.30
CA SER A 636 30.38 27.12 33.22
C SER A 636 30.48 26.46 34.58
N THR A 637 29.56 25.55 34.89
CA THR A 637 29.66 24.68 36.05
C THR A 637 30.51 23.47 35.69
N ALA A 638 31.61 23.34 36.42
CA ALA A 638 32.67 22.36 36.26
C ALA A 638 32.17 20.91 36.37
N VAL A 639 32.64 20.06 35.45
CA VAL A 639 32.58 18.61 35.58
C VAL A 639 33.64 18.17 36.59
N SER A 640 33.23 17.42 37.62
CA SER A 640 34.11 16.93 38.68
C SER A 640 35.26 16.07 38.12
N PRO A 641 36.54 16.30 38.50
CA PRO A 641 37.70 15.54 38.02
C PRO A 641 37.58 14.02 38.25
N VAL A 642 36.78 13.60 39.23
CA VAL A 642 36.57 12.19 39.61
C VAL A 642 35.82 11.41 38.53
N LEU A 643 34.91 12.06 37.80
CA LEU A 643 34.10 11.40 36.76
C LEU A 643 34.90 11.11 35.49
N ILE A 644 35.82 12.01 35.13
CA ILE A 644 36.69 11.85 33.95
C ILE A 644 37.73 10.76 34.22
N THR A 645 38.26 10.66 35.44
CA THR A 645 39.17 9.58 35.82
C THR A 645 38.48 8.21 35.84
N LEU A 646 37.21 8.11 36.26
CA LEU A 646 36.49 6.84 36.23
C LEU A 646 36.19 6.38 34.79
N LEU A 647 35.81 7.29 33.91
CA LEU A 647 35.46 6.98 32.51
C LEU A 647 36.67 6.52 31.68
N LEU A 648 37.89 6.96 32.03
CA LEU A 648 39.11 6.55 31.33
C LEU A 648 39.76 5.28 31.89
N VAL A 649 39.56 4.95 33.17
CA VAL A 649 40.19 3.78 33.79
C VAL A 649 39.45 2.48 33.46
N ILE A 650 38.12 2.51 33.35
CA ILE A 650 37.31 1.31 33.08
C ILE A 650 37.67 0.64 31.75
N PRO A 651 37.81 1.34 30.62
CA PRO A 651 38.19 0.73 29.34
C PRO A 651 39.59 0.09 29.38
N VAL A 652 40.54 0.71 30.10
CA VAL A 652 41.92 0.23 30.20
C VAL A 652 42.00 -1.05 31.04
N VAL A 653 41.26 -1.13 32.15
CA VAL A 653 41.20 -2.34 32.99
C VAL A 653 40.56 -3.50 32.22
N VAL A 654 39.54 -3.24 31.41
CA VAL A 654 38.91 -4.26 30.55
C VAL A 654 39.88 -4.77 29.49
N LEU A 655 40.65 -3.88 28.84
CA LEU A 655 41.66 -4.28 27.84
C LEU A 655 42.80 -5.11 28.44
N VAL A 656 43.26 -4.76 29.65
CA VAL A 656 44.26 -5.55 30.37
C VAL A 656 43.70 -6.93 30.76
N GLY A 657 42.43 -7.00 31.20
CA GLY A 657 41.75 -8.25 31.50
C GLY A 657 41.65 -9.19 30.29
N ILE A 658 41.33 -8.65 29.11
CA ILE A 658 41.30 -9.41 27.85
C ILE A 658 42.71 -9.90 27.47
N GLY A 659 43.74 -9.07 27.64
CA GLY A 659 45.14 -9.45 27.41
C GLY A 659 45.60 -10.60 28.30
N VAL A 660 45.28 -10.55 29.60
CA VAL A 660 45.60 -11.61 30.57
C VAL A 660 44.83 -12.91 30.24
N PHE A 661 43.57 -12.81 29.83
CA PHE A 661 42.78 -13.98 29.44
C PHE A 661 43.33 -14.66 28.18
N ILE A 662 43.77 -13.88 27.18
CA ILE A 662 44.39 -14.42 25.97
C ILE A 662 45.75 -15.07 26.29
N HIS A 663 46.54 -14.48 27.19
CA HIS A 663 47.82 -15.04 27.63
C HIS A 663 47.63 -16.33 28.42
N TRP A 664 46.63 -16.38 29.30
CA TRP A 664 46.27 -17.59 30.07
C TRP A 664 45.79 -18.74 29.17
N ARG A 665 45.03 -18.43 28.10
CA ARG A 665 44.57 -19.44 27.15
C ARG A 665 45.69 -20.01 26.28
N LYS A 666 46.73 -19.22 25.97
CA LYS A 666 47.91 -19.67 25.21
C LYS A 666 48.93 -20.45 26.05
N GLY A 667 48.91 -20.32 27.38
CA GLY A 667 49.81 -21.05 28.29
C GLY A 667 49.42 -22.50 28.60
N LYS A 668 48.24 -22.99 28.19
CA LYS A 668 47.74 -24.33 28.53
C LYS A 668 47.87 -25.39 27.42
N MET A 669 48.60 -25.08 26.35
CA MET A 669 48.69 -25.94 25.17
C MET A 669 50.12 -26.45 24.89
N TYR A 670 50.86 -26.86 25.92
CA TYR A 670 52.03 -27.73 25.81
C TYR A 670 52.24 -28.50 27.13
N GLY A 671 52.29 -29.84 27.04
CA GLY A 671 52.65 -30.73 28.15
C GLY A 671 51.74 -31.96 28.24
N GLY A 672 52.02 -33.00 27.44
CA GLY A 672 51.30 -34.29 27.46
C GLY A 672 51.90 -35.33 28.40
N THR A 673 51.20 -36.46 28.58
CA THR A 673 51.67 -37.86 28.40
C THR A 673 50.65 -38.92 28.88
N GLN A 674 50.38 -39.91 28.01
CA GLN A 674 50.35 -41.39 28.23
C GLN A 674 49.36 -42.05 29.23
N TYR A 675 48.44 -42.92 28.75
CA TYR A 675 48.44 -44.41 28.93
C TYR A 675 47.12 -45.14 28.53
N ASN A 676 47.30 -46.13 27.65
CA ASN A 676 46.59 -47.37 27.26
C ASN A 676 45.23 -47.90 27.83
N SER A 677 44.43 -48.39 26.86
CA SER A 677 43.85 -49.76 26.68
C SER A 677 42.44 -50.11 27.22
N TYR A 678 41.49 -50.49 26.33
CA TYR A 678 41.04 -51.89 26.07
C TYR A 678 39.87 -52.04 25.04
N CYS A 679 39.97 -53.10 24.21
CA CYS A 679 38.99 -53.88 23.41
C CYS A 679 38.11 -53.22 22.31
N LYS A 680 38.28 -53.48 21.00
CA LYS A 680 38.02 -54.68 20.13
C LYS A 680 36.53 -55.06 19.93
N TYR A 681 35.95 -54.76 18.75
CA TYR A 681 35.64 -55.70 17.64
C TYR A 681 34.83 -55.06 16.48
N CYS A 682 35.09 -55.58 15.26
CA CYS A 682 34.32 -55.52 13.99
C CYS A 682 34.43 -54.25 13.12
N ILE A 683 35.36 -54.20 12.14
CA ILE A 683 35.37 -54.78 10.77
C ILE A 683 34.74 -53.85 9.71
N ASN A 684 35.64 -53.15 9.02
CA ASN A 684 35.78 -52.90 7.58
C ASN A 684 34.53 -52.67 6.70
N TYR A 685 34.44 -51.45 6.17
CA TYR A 685 34.61 -51.27 4.73
C TYR A 685 35.55 -50.10 4.46
N LEU A 686 36.65 -50.42 3.78
CA LEU A 686 37.81 -49.58 3.54
C LEU A 686 37.81 -49.18 2.06
N ARG A 687 37.93 -47.86 1.82
CA ARG A 687 38.71 -47.18 0.76
C ARG A 687 37.86 -46.20 -0.05
N GLY A 688 38.30 -44.97 -0.29
CA GLY A 688 39.60 -44.37 0.01
C GLY A 688 39.54 -42.87 -0.22
N LEU A 689 40.28 -42.16 0.63
CA LEU A 689 40.61 -40.75 0.53
C LEU A 689 41.45 -40.47 -0.73
N ASN A 690 41.30 -39.29 -1.34
CA ASN A 690 42.43 -38.36 -1.38
C ASN A 690 42.02 -36.89 -1.57
N LEU A 691 42.86 -36.04 -0.98
CA LEU A 691 42.75 -34.59 -0.77
C LEU A 691 43.40 -33.76 -1.88
N GLY A 692 43.02 -32.47 -1.92
CA GLY A 692 43.74 -31.34 -2.54
C GLY A 692 43.12 -30.90 -3.88
N ASN A 693 42.84 -29.64 -4.20
CA ASN A 693 43.31 -28.31 -3.77
C ASN A 693 42.20 -27.27 -4.09
N PHE A 694 41.92 -26.29 -3.22
CA PHE A 694 42.39 -24.88 -3.30
C PHE A 694 41.93 -24.09 -4.56
N PHE A 695 41.03 -23.10 -4.34
CA PHE A 695 40.65 -21.90 -5.11
C PHE A 695 40.53 -21.93 -6.65
N ALA A 696 39.32 -21.67 -7.17
CA ALA A 696 38.98 -20.54 -8.06
C ALA A 696 37.59 -20.70 -8.73
N SER A 697 37.01 -19.55 -9.04
CA SER A 697 35.76 -19.26 -9.78
C SER A 697 35.38 -20.15 -10.96
N HIS A 698 34.07 -20.32 -11.22
CA HIS A 698 33.40 -20.26 -12.54
C HIS A 698 31.87 -20.17 -12.30
N ARG A 699 31.17 -19.08 -12.67
CA ARG A 699 30.53 -18.79 -13.97
C ARG A 699 29.77 -19.95 -14.60
N GLY A 700 28.44 -19.74 -14.71
CA GLY A 700 27.63 -19.94 -15.92
C GLY A 700 27.25 -21.37 -16.30
N TYR A 701 25.94 -21.65 -16.34
CA TYR A 701 25.39 -22.71 -17.18
C TYR A 701 24.28 -22.14 -18.08
N SER A 702 24.63 -22.02 -19.35
CA SER A 702 23.75 -21.86 -20.51
C SER A 702 23.21 -23.25 -20.90
N ARG A 703 21.95 -23.31 -21.34
CA ARG A 703 21.42 -24.42 -22.14
C ARG A 703 21.04 -23.87 -23.51
N LYS A 704 21.83 -24.21 -24.53
CA LYS A 704 21.46 -24.16 -25.96
C LYS A 704 21.99 -25.42 -26.64
N GLY A 705 21.21 -25.92 -27.59
CA GLY A 705 21.67 -26.85 -28.62
C GLY A 705 20.56 -27.79 -29.08
N PHE A 706 19.86 -27.43 -30.16
CA PHE A 706 20.03 -28.09 -31.45
C PHE A 706 19.70 -27.10 -32.58
N ASP A 707 20.44 -27.22 -33.67
CA ASP A 707 20.76 -26.22 -34.69
C ASP A 707 19.88 -26.26 -35.95
N ARG A 708 19.78 -25.06 -36.57
CA ARG A 708 19.76 -24.68 -38.00
C ARG A 708 19.44 -25.69 -39.10
N LEU A 709 18.64 -25.20 -40.06
CA LEU A 709 19.01 -25.16 -41.49
C LEU A 709 18.28 -24.01 -42.21
N SER A 710 19.06 -23.19 -42.91
CA SER A 710 18.62 -22.22 -43.92
C SER A 710 18.97 -22.80 -45.30
N THR A 711 18.07 -22.66 -46.27
CA THR A 711 18.36 -22.84 -47.70
C THR A 711 17.72 -21.68 -48.47
N GLU A 712 18.55 -20.97 -49.23
CA GLU A 712 18.15 -20.02 -50.28
C GLU A 712 17.50 -20.76 -51.48
N GLY A 713 16.77 -20.02 -52.32
CA GLY A 713 16.57 -20.37 -53.74
C GLY A 713 15.16 -20.12 -54.29
N SER A 714 15.01 -18.98 -54.97
CA SER A 714 14.21 -18.69 -56.18
C SER A 714 12.93 -19.49 -56.49
N ASP A 715 11.81 -18.79 -56.75
CA ASP A 715 11.35 -18.51 -58.12
C ASP A 715 10.02 -17.75 -58.17
N HIS A 716 9.82 -17.18 -59.34
CA HIS A 716 8.91 -16.15 -59.84
C HIS A 716 7.41 -16.53 -59.95
N GLU A 717 6.59 -15.47 -60.08
CA GLU A 717 5.30 -15.40 -60.82
C GLU A 717 4.09 -16.14 -60.19
N LYS A 718 2.83 -15.70 -60.25
CA LYS A 718 2.08 -14.58 -60.85
C LYS A 718 0.61 -14.76 -60.42
N ASP A 719 -0.16 -13.67 -60.44
CA ASP A 719 -1.60 -13.57 -60.72
C ASP A 719 -2.58 -14.38 -59.82
N GLU A 720 -3.83 -14.01 -59.54
CA GLU A 720 -4.69 -12.85 -59.67
C GLU A 720 -5.94 -13.19 -58.81
N GLU A 721 -6.63 -12.17 -58.33
CA GLU A 721 -8.09 -12.03 -58.11
C GLU A 721 -9.00 -13.15 -57.52
N GLY A 722 -9.95 -12.70 -56.68
CA GLY A 722 -11.29 -13.30 -56.54
C GLY A 722 -11.61 -13.83 -55.13
N THR A 723 -12.25 -13.03 -54.27
CA THR A 723 -13.72 -12.95 -54.03
C THR A 723 -14.34 -14.09 -53.19
N ASP A 724 -14.95 -13.64 -52.09
CA ASP A 724 -16.26 -14.02 -51.52
C ASP A 724 -16.51 -15.33 -50.75
N SER A 725 -17.32 -15.12 -49.70
CA SER A 725 -18.32 -16.02 -49.05
C SER A 725 -17.77 -17.17 -48.18
N GLU A 726 -18.00 -17.15 -46.86
CA GLU A 726 -19.21 -17.68 -46.17
C GLU A 726 -19.49 -19.14 -46.54
N THR A 727 -19.18 -20.14 -45.71
CA THR A 727 -20.05 -20.83 -44.74
C THR A 727 -19.37 -22.21 -44.48
N GLU A 728 -19.44 -22.91 -43.36
CA GLU A 728 -20.61 -23.50 -42.71
C GLU A 728 -20.28 -23.95 -41.27
N GLU A 729 -21.22 -23.65 -40.35
CA GLU A 729 -21.47 -24.42 -39.12
C GLU A 729 -22.33 -25.65 -39.44
N TYR A 730 -22.22 -26.72 -38.64
CA TYR A 730 -23.33 -27.62 -38.21
C TYR A 730 -22.73 -28.71 -37.27
N SER A 731 -23.37 -29.29 -36.25
CA SER A 731 -24.77 -29.36 -35.85
C SER A 731 -24.93 -29.76 -34.36
N ALA A 732 -26.02 -29.31 -33.73
CA ALA A 732 -26.77 -30.10 -32.74
C ALA A 732 -28.11 -30.58 -33.37
N PRO A 733 -28.73 -31.68 -32.91
CA PRO A 733 -29.82 -32.36 -33.62
C PRO A 733 -31.24 -31.83 -33.29
N PRO A 734 -32.27 -32.24 -34.08
CA PRO A 734 -33.45 -31.43 -34.38
C PRO A 734 -34.73 -31.86 -33.64
N THR A 735 -35.80 -31.07 -33.78
CA THR A 735 -37.14 -31.56 -34.20
C THR A 735 -38.11 -30.42 -34.56
N THR A 736 -38.56 -30.42 -35.83
CA THR A 736 -39.93 -30.26 -36.39
C THR A 736 -40.93 -29.30 -35.72
N SER A 737 -41.79 -28.53 -36.40
CA SER A 737 -42.10 -28.32 -37.82
C SER A 737 -43.22 -27.26 -37.92
N SER A 738 -43.23 -26.53 -39.04
CA SER A 738 -44.37 -25.98 -39.79
C SER A 738 -45.37 -25.02 -39.13
N SER A 739 -45.36 -23.75 -39.56
CA SER A 739 -46.23 -23.21 -40.63
C SER A 739 -45.68 -21.88 -41.12
#